data_AF-A0A938M5G7-F1
#
_entry.id   AF-A0A938M5G7-F1
#
_cell.length_a   1.000
_cell.length_b   1.000
_cell.length_c   1.000
_cell.angle_alpha   90.00
_cell.angle_beta   90.00
_cell.angle_gamma   90.00
#
_symmetry.space_group_name_H-M   'P 1'
#
loop_
_entity.id
_entity.type
_entity.pdbx_description
1 polymer ?
#
loop_
_entity_poly.entity_id
_entity_poly.type
_entity_poly.pdbx_seq_one_letter_code
_entity_poly.pdbx_strand_id
1 'polypeptide(L)'
;KLGKLLKTWRVFVDGRQVVALVLPPTHAQEHTGEPVWGITSVSLGRLARGRHTLTLRPQHDSWRHQFALDGLCLHDGPARFTNELGADGRLAPPASVPPLPTAGRAEPADLLRIADDEAFVDISARGWRLRRDPAGEGELNHWHETAFNDADWGVADLKTTWAGHGLKDYEGFAWYRRWVHVPMSWRGKDVQLRIARIVQYGWVYVNGELVRASWTGYAGGACEVPGGVAGVAEDVSSRLRYGEPNLIAIKVWGPKWGGIWWQPIVLYASERFEDRGGMFHLTSPQPGQTYGVILGYHADALIQPKGYVTRVLAKDGQSCWPAPALGEMSIPRHLLNRASPLCVAAKPAIDKALASGVQMLDADALSPFAMKSDSPRIRTIRTKCPGDVGGFDVTLKPRGPFQMSDDDPHEFDLLGLKPVDEKRLPTHLHGKQRLNHGKPPTFQVEFPTDGEFSILVEKVGVDSHLEITIDGQPAGSWELPTKDQPGSELDPKWKIWFCTYNRLFSVPVPAGKHTIRVANVKDNVSWIRVSEYRLSKYAKDDFFGHATGRVGRFQTLEMAVDVDATYANPYDPADISLCAYFTSPSGKIDRVAAFFNQDFDLAGSALTPRQGPAWKIRYTPSEVGQYTCLVCLDDGNGLARSGERRFTCEPSSAKGFVRVSPKDPRYLAHDDGSPFFILGVSGWLPQSLAEIDKQFQLQQQNGQNYAFFPTFQWGELRTWPLVYSQFALWRMDWILSCAERHGIHLQFFDDEMRRGPFADKAFDRANGGPCESVEMVCTNGTARAMSRDLVRQLAARYAHSPNLLLYGFGDEVSFRKPEPLLFSWVQEMVDEFRLADPYRHLTIVGEGKEWQGRGSDLVDLGGWYVHASHLPNGIGTDIAAYVEEQIKPLRAARVAMWSSEGGLCEIGPALGQSTDTFAGLSKDMIHLHNQIWASFMLGYCGAGSEWLSTYVTKFEQHYHHKSFAAYIAGEPLHELGLEPIKPAVTDERLRALALRGDKKVFVWVQNRQHTWHKQLVEKVGLDEVQGATLRLDGLANGHWAVEWWDTHAGRVTQRAKVSVANGSAALPLPAIRKDVAVKLGREGE
;
A
#
# COMPACT_ATOMS: atom_id res chain seq x y z
N LYS A 1 -46.20 12.49 10.23
CA LYS A 1 -45.44 11.64 11.19
C LYS A 1 -44.51 12.42 12.14
N LEU A 2 -44.40 13.76 12.05
CA LEU A 2 -43.64 14.60 13.01
C LEU A 2 -44.27 14.77 14.42
N GLY A 3 -45.52 14.35 14.61
CA GLY A 3 -46.27 14.56 15.87
C GLY A 3 -45.87 13.69 17.06
N LYS A 4 -44.90 12.76 16.91
CA LYS A 4 -44.41 11.91 18.01
C LYS A 4 -43.06 12.36 18.61
N LEU A 5 -42.45 13.44 18.09
CA LEU A 5 -41.08 13.87 18.43
C LEU A 5 -41.00 15.16 19.27
N LEU A 6 -42.11 15.64 19.83
CA LEU A 6 -42.15 16.86 20.64
C LEU A 6 -42.79 16.59 22.00
N LYS A 7 -42.00 16.57 23.07
CA LYS A 7 -42.53 16.68 24.44
C LYS A 7 -42.62 18.16 24.82
N THR A 8 -43.86 18.61 25.01
CA THR A 8 -44.17 19.96 25.51
C THR A 8 -44.40 19.90 27.01
N TRP A 9 -43.66 20.70 27.76
CA TRP A 9 -43.88 20.85 29.20
C TRP A 9 -44.63 22.16 29.46
N ARG A 10 -45.75 22.08 30.17
CA ARG A 10 -46.52 23.26 30.59
C ARG A 10 -46.09 23.62 32.00
N VAL A 11 -45.44 24.77 32.14
CA VAL A 11 -44.94 25.28 33.43
C VAL A 11 -45.67 26.58 33.73
N PHE A 12 -46.23 26.71 34.93
CA PHE A 12 -46.95 27.91 35.32
C PHE A 12 -46.04 28.84 36.12
N VAL A 13 -45.98 30.10 35.70
CA VAL A 13 -45.15 31.13 36.34
C VAL A 13 -46.06 32.30 36.71
N ASP A 14 -46.15 32.61 38.01
CA ASP A 14 -47.00 33.68 38.56
C ASP A 14 -48.44 33.68 38.01
N GLY A 15 -49.05 32.50 37.92
CA GLY A 15 -50.45 32.31 37.48
C GLY A 15 -50.67 32.30 35.96
N ARG A 16 -49.62 32.45 35.14
CA ARG A 16 -49.70 32.34 33.68
C ARG A 16 -49.02 31.07 33.17
N GLN A 17 -49.64 30.40 32.20
CA GLN A 17 -49.09 29.19 31.60
C GLN A 17 -47.99 29.53 30.59
N VAL A 18 -46.78 29.02 30.82
CA VAL A 18 -45.63 29.12 29.91
C VAL A 18 -45.35 27.72 29.35
N VAL A 19 -45.22 27.62 28.03
CA VAL A 19 -45.01 26.33 27.35
C VAL A 19 -43.54 26.22 26.97
N ALA A 20 -42.82 25.28 27.58
CA ALA A 20 -41.46 24.96 27.20
C ALA A 20 -41.47 23.88 26.11
N LEU A 21 -40.96 24.24 24.93
CA LEU A 21 -40.74 23.35 23.79
C LEU A 21 -39.26 22.97 23.77
N VAL A 22 -38.96 21.69 23.94
CA VAL A 22 -37.60 21.17 23.78
C VAL A 22 -37.56 20.45 22.43
N LEU A 23 -36.78 20.99 21.49
CA LEU A 23 -36.52 20.39 20.19
C LEU A 23 -35.31 19.46 20.29
N PRO A 24 -35.31 18.28 19.65
CA PRO A 24 -34.11 17.47 19.54
C PRO A 24 -33.05 18.19 18.68
N PRO A 25 -31.75 17.96 18.94
CA PRO A 25 -30.68 18.49 18.10
C PRO A 25 -30.79 17.96 16.67
N THR A 26 -30.39 18.77 15.69
CA THR A 26 -30.52 18.53 14.24
C THR A 26 -29.69 17.35 13.69
N HIS A 27 -28.98 16.60 14.54
CA HIS A 27 -28.19 15.43 14.18
C HIS A 27 -28.47 14.19 15.07
N ALA A 28 -29.73 13.92 15.38
CA ALA A 28 -30.12 12.62 15.93
C ALA A 28 -30.37 11.61 14.80
N GLN A 29 -29.51 10.58 14.69
CA GLN A 29 -29.71 9.41 13.83
C GLN A 29 -31.05 8.72 14.13
N GLU A 30 -31.87 8.48 13.10
CA GLU A 30 -33.03 7.60 13.18
C GLU A 30 -32.61 6.12 13.17
N HIS A 31 -32.08 5.59 14.27
CA HIS A 31 -31.82 4.15 14.43
C HIS A 31 -32.02 3.63 15.87
N THR A 32 -33.18 3.89 16.50
CA THR A 32 -33.72 2.95 17.50
C THR A 32 -35.25 3.01 17.49
N GLY A 33 -35.91 1.86 17.38
CA GLY A 33 -37.30 1.74 17.77
C GLY A 33 -37.41 2.07 19.26
N GLU A 34 -38.01 3.22 19.55
CA GLU A 34 -38.12 3.96 20.82
C GLU A 34 -37.03 5.03 21.07
N PRO A 35 -37.42 6.33 21.15
CA PRO A 35 -36.53 7.42 21.54
C PRO A 35 -36.31 7.43 23.06
N VAL A 36 -35.07 7.23 23.49
CA VAL A 36 -34.67 7.43 24.89
C VAL A 36 -34.43 8.94 25.11
N TRP A 37 -35.32 9.58 25.85
CA TRP A 37 -35.33 11.04 26.09
C TRP A 37 -34.42 11.43 27.27
N GLY A 38 -33.37 12.20 27.02
CA GLY A 38 -32.30 12.48 27.98
C GLY A 38 -32.48 13.70 28.90
N ILE A 39 -33.70 14.09 29.33
CA ILE A 39 -33.91 15.09 30.40
C ILE A 39 -34.74 14.46 31.52
N THR A 40 -34.17 14.38 32.72
CA THR A 40 -34.77 13.69 33.87
C THR A 40 -35.64 14.60 34.74
N SER A 41 -35.40 15.92 34.74
CA SER A 41 -36.23 16.89 35.49
C SER A 41 -36.11 18.31 34.96
N VAL A 42 -37.18 19.09 35.13
CA VAL A 42 -37.25 20.53 34.89
C VAL A 42 -37.72 21.22 36.16
N SER A 43 -37.01 22.24 36.65
CA SER A 43 -37.40 23.00 37.85
C SER A 43 -37.34 24.50 37.61
N LEU A 44 -38.25 25.26 38.23
CA LEU A 44 -38.31 26.71 38.14
C LEU A 44 -37.97 27.34 39.50
N GLY A 45 -37.02 28.27 39.53
CA GLY A 45 -36.65 29.05 40.71
C GLY A 45 -37.08 30.51 40.57
N ARG A 46 -37.32 31.20 41.69
CA ARG A 46 -37.68 32.62 41.71
C ARG A 46 -36.50 33.46 42.19
N LEU A 47 -36.11 34.46 41.41
CA LEU A 47 -35.08 35.43 41.78
C LEU A 47 -35.72 36.74 42.26
N ALA A 48 -34.94 37.56 42.96
CA ALA A 48 -35.40 38.89 43.41
C ALA A 48 -35.75 39.79 42.21
N ARG A 49 -36.74 40.69 42.41
CA ARG A 49 -37.25 41.65 41.40
C ARG A 49 -38.00 41.04 40.20
N GLY A 50 -38.72 39.93 40.41
CA GLY A 50 -39.71 39.41 39.45
C GLY A 50 -39.15 38.60 38.28
N ARG A 51 -37.90 38.14 38.38
CA ARG A 51 -37.26 37.26 37.40
C ARG A 51 -37.31 35.80 37.87
N HIS A 52 -37.34 34.87 36.93
CA HIS A 52 -37.41 33.42 37.20
C HIS A 52 -36.25 32.70 36.53
N THR A 53 -35.79 31.59 37.12
CA THR A 53 -34.77 30.71 36.54
C THR A 53 -35.38 29.39 36.12
N LEU A 54 -34.98 28.89 34.95
CA LEU A 54 -35.36 27.57 34.47
C LEU A 54 -34.15 26.66 34.48
N THR A 55 -34.26 25.52 35.16
CA THR A 55 -33.17 24.55 35.31
C THR A 55 -33.54 23.21 34.66
N LEU A 56 -32.64 22.69 33.82
CA LEU A 56 -32.77 21.40 33.13
C LEU A 56 -31.66 20.44 33.57
N ARG A 57 -32.00 19.17 33.80
CA ARG A 57 -31.03 18.11 34.14
C ARG A 57 -30.96 17.00 33.09
N PRO A 58 -29.79 16.76 32.47
CA PRO A 58 -29.63 15.69 31.49
C PRO A 58 -29.45 14.31 32.16
N GLN A 59 -29.69 13.24 31.41
CA GLN A 59 -29.55 11.86 31.89
C GLN A 59 -28.11 11.31 31.80
N HIS A 60 -27.24 11.86 30.94
CA HIS A 60 -25.85 11.42 30.72
C HIS A 60 -24.88 12.57 30.40
N ASP A 61 -23.59 12.39 30.72
CA ASP A 61 -22.57 13.46 30.65
C ASP A 61 -22.07 13.83 29.24
N SER A 62 -22.22 12.93 28.26
CA SER A 62 -21.85 13.20 26.86
C SER A 62 -22.71 14.29 26.21
N TRP A 63 -23.90 14.56 26.74
CA TRP A 63 -24.79 15.62 26.25
C TRP A 63 -24.35 17.01 26.70
N ARG A 64 -23.35 17.12 27.59
CA ARG A 64 -22.88 18.41 28.13
C ARG A 64 -22.17 19.30 27.10
N HIS A 65 -21.45 18.71 26.15
CA HIS A 65 -20.65 19.47 25.17
C HIS A 65 -21.50 20.08 24.06
N GLN A 66 -22.63 19.44 23.72
CA GLN A 66 -23.45 19.83 22.58
C GLN A 66 -24.37 21.03 22.90
N PHE A 67 -24.85 21.18 24.14
CA PHE A 67 -25.64 22.35 24.57
C PHE A 67 -24.81 23.63 24.81
N ALA A 68 -23.51 23.49 25.10
CA ALA A 68 -22.61 24.64 25.25
C ALA A 68 -22.29 25.32 23.90
N LEU A 69 -22.32 24.55 22.80
CA LEU A 69 -22.12 25.05 21.43
C LEU A 69 -23.29 25.92 20.92
N ASP A 70 -24.49 25.74 21.47
CA ASP A 70 -25.70 26.49 21.09
C ASP A 70 -25.97 27.75 21.95
N GLY A 71 -24.99 28.18 22.76
CA GLY A 71 -25.03 29.46 23.50
C GLY A 71 -25.72 29.43 24.87
N LEU A 72 -25.86 28.25 25.50
CA LEU A 72 -26.38 28.11 26.87
C LEU A 72 -25.23 28.12 27.89
N CYS A 73 -25.26 29.05 28.85
CA CYS A 73 -24.19 29.19 29.84
C CYS A 73 -24.22 28.07 30.90
N LEU A 74 -23.03 27.52 31.17
CA LEU A 74 -22.75 26.65 32.31
C LEU A 74 -22.27 27.50 33.50
N HIS A 75 -22.77 27.23 34.70
CA HIS A 75 -22.17 27.74 35.94
C HIS A 75 -21.73 26.57 36.83
N ASP A 76 -20.57 26.75 37.46
CA ASP A 76 -19.72 25.74 38.09
C ASP A 76 -20.44 24.77 39.06
N GLY A 77 -20.38 23.47 38.76
CA GLY A 77 -20.87 22.37 39.61
C GLY A 77 -21.66 21.30 38.85
N PRO A 78 -21.89 20.09 39.42
CA PRO A 78 -22.23 18.89 38.66
C PRO A 78 -23.60 18.98 37.95
N ALA A 79 -23.58 18.79 36.62
CA ALA A 79 -24.70 18.48 35.71
C ALA A 79 -26.00 19.30 35.84
N ARG A 80 -25.97 20.64 35.77
CA ARG A 80 -27.20 21.48 35.69
C ARG A 80 -27.03 22.68 34.73
N PHE A 81 -28.04 22.94 33.91
CA PHE A 81 -28.12 24.14 33.05
C PHE A 81 -29.17 25.10 33.59
N THR A 82 -28.84 26.39 33.76
CA THR A 82 -29.77 27.38 34.34
C THR A 82 -29.71 28.70 33.58
N ASN A 83 -30.86 29.17 33.09
CA ASN A 83 -30.99 30.49 32.44
C ASN A 83 -32.03 31.38 33.13
N GLU A 84 -31.86 32.70 33.01
CA GLU A 84 -32.87 33.69 33.42
C GLU A 84 -33.95 33.88 32.36
N LEU A 85 -35.20 33.88 32.81
CA LEU A 85 -36.38 34.26 32.04
C LEU A 85 -36.74 35.72 32.30
N GLY A 86 -36.92 36.48 31.23
CA GLY A 86 -37.47 37.83 31.27
C GLY A 86 -38.92 37.84 31.76
N ALA A 87 -39.43 39.02 32.15
CA ALA A 87 -40.78 39.19 32.69
C ALA A 87 -41.92 38.84 31.69
N ASP A 88 -41.59 38.64 30.41
CA ASP A 88 -42.47 38.22 29.32
C ASP A 88 -42.43 36.70 29.04
N GLY A 89 -41.61 35.94 29.77
CA GLY A 89 -41.50 34.48 29.64
C GLY A 89 -40.54 34.00 28.54
N ARG A 90 -39.69 34.87 27.97
CA ARG A 90 -38.63 34.52 27.02
C ARG A 90 -37.24 34.54 27.68
N LEU A 91 -36.30 33.75 27.14
CA LEU A 91 -34.90 33.71 27.60
C LEU A 91 -34.22 35.06 27.30
N ALA A 92 -33.58 35.67 28.30
CA ALA A 92 -32.93 36.97 28.13
C ALA A 92 -31.53 36.81 27.46
N PRO A 93 -31.15 37.68 26.50
CA PRO A 93 -29.79 37.70 25.96
C PRO A 93 -28.77 38.20 27.01
N PRO A 94 -27.48 37.83 26.93
CA PRO A 94 -26.48 38.22 27.92
C PRO A 94 -26.27 39.75 27.94
N ALA A 95 -26.25 40.33 29.14
CA ALA A 95 -26.15 41.78 29.35
C ALA A 95 -24.76 42.34 29.03
N SER A 96 -24.71 43.55 28.47
CA SER A 96 -23.51 44.37 28.27
C SER A 96 -22.82 44.71 29.61
N VAL A 97 -21.50 44.47 29.68
CA VAL A 97 -20.64 44.69 30.87
C VAL A 97 -20.28 46.19 31.04
N PRO A 98 -20.06 46.72 32.27
CA PRO A 98 -19.72 48.12 32.52
C PRO A 98 -18.27 48.47 32.12
N PRO A 99 -17.89 49.76 31.96
CA PRO A 99 -16.53 50.14 31.62
C PRO A 99 -15.56 49.87 32.79
N LEU A 100 -14.44 49.20 32.49
CA LEU A 100 -13.32 48.97 33.42
C LEU A 100 -12.45 50.25 33.58
N PRO A 101 -11.78 50.41 34.74
CA PRO A 101 -11.00 51.61 35.07
C PRO A 101 -9.73 51.70 34.21
N THR A 102 -9.37 52.94 33.85
CA THR A 102 -8.13 53.31 33.15
C THR A 102 -6.90 52.99 34.02
N ALA A 103 -6.36 51.78 33.89
CA ALA A 103 -4.99 51.45 34.26
C ALA A 103 -4.21 51.20 32.96
N GLY A 104 -3.19 52.05 32.74
CA GLY A 104 -2.16 52.00 31.69
C GLY A 104 -2.45 51.20 30.42
N ARG A 105 -2.73 51.91 29.32
CA ARG A 105 -2.53 51.34 27.98
C ARG A 105 -1.05 50.92 27.85
N ALA A 106 -0.79 49.62 27.84
CA ALA A 106 0.43 49.10 27.25
C ALA A 106 0.27 49.21 25.72
N GLU A 107 1.20 49.88 25.05
CA GLU A 107 1.18 49.99 23.59
C GLU A 107 1.48 48.62 22.97
N PRO A 108 1.06 48.32 21.73
CA PRO A 108 1.33 47.02 21.07
C PRO A 108 2.82 46.62 21.05
N ALA A 109 3.73 47.59 21.13
CA ALA A 109 5.16 47.38 21.26
C ALA A 109 5.58 46.82 22.64
N ASP A 110 4.81 47.08 23.70
CA ASP A 110 5.07 46.59 25.06
C ASP A 110 4.62 45.14 25.24
N LEU A 111 3.56 44.70 24.55
CA LEU A 111 3.12 43.29 24.51
C LEU A 111 4.02 42.41 23.63
N LEU A 112 4.61 42.96 22.57
CA LEU A 112 5.69 42.32 21.83
C LEU A 112 6.98 42.21 22.66
N ARG A 113 7.16 43.09 23.66
CA ARG A 113 8.24 43.03 24.65
C ARG A 113 8.00 42.02 25.79
N ILE A 114 6.76 41.56 25.99
CA ILE A 114 6.40 40.54 27.01
C ILE A 114 6.77 39.12 26.53
N ALA A 115 6.97 38.93 25.22
CA ALA A 115 7.83 37.86 24.75
C ALA A 115 9.27 38.36 24.84
N ASP A 116 9.96 38.07 25.95
CA ASP A 116 11.42 38.20 25.98
C ASP A 116 11.98 37.50 24.72
N ASP A 117 12.91 38.16 24.01
CA ASP A 117 13.69 37.61 22.89
C ASP A 117 14.41 36.27 23.23
N GLU A 118 14.31 35.82 24.48
CA GLU A 118 14.88 34.59 25.02
C GLU A 118 13.92 33.40 25.14
N ALA A 119 12.74 33.37 24.51
CA ALA A 119 11.88 32.16 24.57
C ALA A 119 11.38 31.65 23.20
N PHE A 120 11.54 32.46 22.16
CA PHE A 120 11.00 32.19 20.83
C PHE A 120 11.87 32.87 19.76
N VAL A 121 12.16 32.16 18.66
CA VAL A 121 12.95 32.64 17.52
C VAL A 121 12.19 32.35 16.22
N ASP A 122 11.69 33.40 15.56
CA ASP A 122 11.03 33.30 14.25
C ASP A 122 12.05 33.31 13.11
N ILE A 123 12.08 32.21 12.34
CA ILE A 123 12.91 32.04 11.15
C ILE A 123 12.09 31.88 9.87
N SER A 124 10.90 32.48 9.83
CA SER A 124 10.02 32.51 8.67
C SER A 124 10.39 33.60 7.65
N ALA A 125 11.02 34.68 8.12
CA ALA A 125 11.38 35.84 7.30
C ALA A 125 12.74 35.67 6.58
N ARG A 126 13.30 36.75 5.99
CA ARG A 126 14.55 36.78 5.19
C ARG A 126 15.72 35.97 5.78
N GLY A 127 16.66 35.55 4.92
CA GLY A 127 17.93 34.91 5.34
C GLY A 127 18.09 33.45 4.91
N TRP A 128 17.07 32.87 4.27
CA TRP A 128 17.18 31.56 3.63
C TRP A 128 17.94 31.65 2.31
N ARG A 129 18.82 30.68 2.08
CA ARG A 129 19.53 30.44 0.83
C ARG A 129 18.90 29.25 0.11
N LEU A 130 18.75 29.32 -1.21
CA LEU A 130 18.14 28.31 -2.08
C LEU A 130 19.09 27.90 -3.20
N ARG A 131 19.26 26.59 -3.39
CA ARG A 131 19.98 26.02 -4.54
C ARG A 131 19.24 24.82 -5.12
N ARG A 132 19.20 24.73 -6.44
CA ARG A 132 18.69 23.57 -7.16
C ARG A 132 19.68 22.41 -7.07
N ASP A 133 19.16 21.21 -6.99
CA ASP A 133 19.92 19.96 -6.97
C ASP A 133 19.34 18.96 -7.98
N PRO A 134 19.41 19.25 -9.30
CA PRO A 134 18.78 18.42 -10.32
C PRO A 134 19.34 17.00 -10.39
N ALA A 135 20.60 16.82 -9.96
CA ALA A 135 21.29 15.54 -9.93
C ALA A 135 21.20 14.82 -8.56
N GLY A 136 20.61 15.46 -7.54
CA GLY A 136 20.46 14.87 -6.20
C GLY A 136 21.79 14.73 -5.42
N GLU A 137 22.81 15.50 -5.76
CA GLU A 137 24.17 15.37 -5.24
C GLU A 137 24.40 16.17 -3.95
N GLY A 138 23.43 16.96 -3.48
CA GLY A 138 23.63 17.85 -2.34
C GLY A 138 23.98 17.14 -1.03
N GLU A 139 23.51 15.91 -0.83
CA GLU A 139 23.93 15.07 0.30
C GLU A 139 25.38 14.59 0.14
N LEU A 140 25.76 14.11 -1.05
CA LEU A 140 27.12 13.67 -1.37
C LEU A 140 28.14 14.81 -1.29
N ASN A 141 27.70 16.03 -1.63
CA ASN A 141 28.50 17.24 -1.55
C ASN A 141 28.41 17.92 -0.18
N HIS A 142 27.82 17.26 0.83
CA HIS A 142 27.76 17.73 2.22
C HIS A 142 27.03 19.08 2.40
N TRP A 143 26.04 19.39 1.55
CA TRP A 143 25.28 20.65 1.58
C TRP A 143 24.39 20.81 2.83
N HIS A 144 24.28 19.79 3.68
CA HIS A 144 23.61 19.86 4.98
C HIS A 144 24.55 20.22 6.13
N GLU A 145 25.87 20.13 5.93
CA GLU A 145 26.87 20.31 6.99
C GLU A 145 27.24 21.78 7.23
N THR A 146 27.70 22.09 8.45
CA THR A 146 28.12 23.44 8.84
C THR A 146 29.37 23.92 8.10
N ALA A 147 30.20 23.00 7.59
CA ALA A 147 31.44 23.33 6.89
C ALA A 147 31.22 23.76 5.43
N PHE A 148 30.06 23.45 4.85
CA PHE A 148 29.77 23.76 3.46
C PHE A 148 29.55 25.27 3.25
N ASN A 149 30.23 25.85 2.26
CA ASN A 149 30.10 27.26 1.89
C ASN A 149 28.96 27.48 0.90
N ASP A 150 27.89 28.13 1.35
CA ASP A 150 26.68 28.43 0.57
C ASP A 150 26.64 29.89 0.03
N ALA A 151 27.78 30.59 -0.02
CA ALA A 151 27.86 31.99 -0.44
C ALA A 151 27.35 32.26 -1.88
N ASP A 152 27.42 31.26 -2.75
CA ASP A 152 26.96 31.32 -4.14
C ASP A 152 25.48 30.92 -4.33
N TRP A 153 24.77 30.55 -3.25
CA TRP A 153 23.36 30.16 -3.32
C TRP A 153 22.45 31.38 -3.50
N GLY A 154 21.34 31.19 -4.22
CA GLY A 154 20.34 32.23 -4.39
C GLY A 154 19.66 32.56 -3.06
N VAL A 155 19.06 33.75 -2.93
CA VAL A 155 18.27 34.10 -1.75
C VAL A 155 16.84 33.62 -1.94
N ALA A 156 16.29 32.93 -0.93
CA ALA A 156 14.92 32.44 -0.91
C ALA A 156 14.01 33.42 -0.14
N ASP A 157 12.81 33.63 -0.68
CA ASP A 157 11.69 34.30 -0.01
C ASP A 157 10.57 33.27 0.17
N LEU A 158 10.42 32.77 1.39
CA LEU A 158 9.47 31.71 1.71
C LEU A 158 7.99 32.15 1.59
N LYS A 159 7.74 33.41 1.21
CA LYS A 159 6.40 33.93 0.86
C LYS A 159 5.94 33.51 -0.53
N THR A 160 6.82 32.92 -1.34
CA THR A 160 6.50 32.46 -2.69
C THR A 160 6.99 31.03 -2.93
N THR A 161 6.45 30.35 -3.95
CA THR A 161 6.89 29.02 -4.36
C THR A 161 8.12 29.11 -5.27
N TRP A 162 8.67 27.96 -5.70
CA TRP A 162 9.73 27.91 -6.72
C TRP A 162 9.40 28.73 -7.98
N ALA A 163 8.13 28.79 -8.39
CA ALA A 163 7.69 29.64 -9.50
C ALA A 163 8.00 31.14 -9.29
N GLY A 164 7.92 31.63 -8.05
CA GLY A 164 8.28 33.00 -7.69
C GLY A 164 9.79 33.25 -7.59
N HIS A 165 10.60 32.18 -7.53
CA HIS A 165 12.06 32.22 -7.60
C HIS A 165 12.59 32.01 -9.02
N GLY A 166 11.73 32.10 -10.04
CA GLY A 166 12.12 31.89 -11.44
C GLY A 166 12.30 30.41 -11.83
N LEU A 167 11.87 29.47 -10.98
CA LEU A 167 11.98 28.03 -11.17
C LEU A 167 10.65 27.41 -11.64
N LYS A 168 9.97 28.08 -12.57
CA LYS A 168 8.58 27.75 -12.99
C LYS A 168 8.42 26.40 -13.70
N ASP A 169 9.50 25.90 -14.29
CA ASP A 169 9.53 24.62 -15.03
C ASP A 169 10.43 23.57 -14.36
N TYR A 170 10.88 23.84 -13.13
CA TYR A 170 11.82 22.99 -12.41
C TYR A 170 11.09 21.95 -11.57
N GLU A 171 11.41 20.67 -11.80
CA GLU A 171 10.98 19.53 -10.99
C GLU A 171 12.24 18.79 -10.50
N GLY A 172 12.28 18.42 -9.22
CA GLY A 172 13.44 17.72 -8.64
C GLY A 172 13.81 18.24 -7.25
N PHE A 173 15.03 17.96 -6.80
CA PHE A 173 15.48 18.38 -5.48
C PHE A 173 15.91 19.84 -5.45
N ALA A 174 15.64 20.53 -4.36
CA ALA A 174 16.26 21.80 -4.03
C ALA A 174 16.56 21.87 -2.54
N TRP A 175 17.53 22.70 -2.19
CA TRP A 175 18.02 22.84 -0.82
C TRP A 175 17.81 24.25 -0.31
N TYR A 176 17.39 24.34 0.94
CA TYR A 176 17.30 25.56 1.72
C TYR A 176 18.32 25.54 2.85
N ARG A 177 19.03 26.64 3.09
CA ARG A 177 19.95 26.79 4.23
C ARG A 177 19.72 28.10 4.97
N ARG A 178 19.74 28.05 6.30
CA ARG A 178 19.66 29.24 7.15
C ARG A 178 20.44 29.05 8.44
N TRP A 179 21.23 30.07 8.78
CA TRP A 179 21.86 30.18 10.09
C TRP A 179 20.92 30.87 11.08
N VAL A 180 20.82 30.33 12.29
CA VAL A 180 20.00 30.85 13.40
C VAL A 180 20.82 30.87 14.68
N HIS A 181 20.71 31.94 15.46
CA HIS A 181 21.34 32.00 16.78
C HIS A 181 20.35 31.53 17.83
N VAL A 182 20.76 30.59 18.68
CA VAL A 182 19.95 30.10 19.80
C VAL A 182 20.60 30.55 21.12
N PRO A 183 19.89 31.27 22.01
CA PRO A 183 20.47 31.81 23.25
C PRO A 183 21.03 30.73 24.18
N MET A 184 22.11 31.05 24.90
CA MET A 184 22.68 30.15 25.93
C MET A 184 21.70 29.84 27.06
N SER A 185 20.74 30.74 27.32
CA SER A 185 19.69 30.57 28.33
C SER A 185 18.67 29.48 27.98
N TRP A 186 18.74 28.86 26.80
CA TRP A 186 17.90 27.72 26.41
C TRP A 186 18.56 26.38 26.75
N ARG A 187 19.84 26.37 27.13
CA ARG A 187 20.57 25.14 27.45
C ARG A 187 19.92 24.41 28.62
N GLY A 188 19.53 23.16 28.40
CA GLY A 188 18.85 22.32 29.40
C GLY A 188 17.32 22.46 29.41
N LYS A 189 16.76 23.29 28.53
CA LYS A 189 15.31 23.34 28.27
C LYS A 189 14.96 22.46 27.08
N ASP A 190 13.71 22.02 27.02
CA ASP A 190 13.16 21.38 25.83
C ASP A 190 12.97 22.45 24.73
N VAL A 191 13.65 22.30 23.60
CA VAL A 191 13.65 23.21 22.45
C VAL A 191 13.06 22.52 21.24
N GLN A 192 12.06 23.17 20.66
CA GLN A 192 11.25 22.64 19.58
C GLN A 192 11.47 23.42 18.28
N LEU A 193 11.65 22.73 17.16
CA LEU A 193 11.69 23.29 15.80
C LEU A 193 10.39 22.95 15.07
N ARG A 194 9.61 23.97 14.72
CA ARG A 194 8.36 23.80 13.96
C ARG A 194 8.54 24.28 12.53
N ILE A 195 8.16 23.44 11.57
CA ILE A 195 8.07 23.79 10.15
C ILE A 195 6.65 23.50 9.69
N ALA A 196 5.91 24.55 9.35
CA ALA A 196 4.48 24.41 9.11
C ALA A 196 4.12 23.82 7.73
N ARG A 197 4.93 24.01 6.67
CA ARG A 197 4.65 23.40 5.37
C ARG A 197 5.87 23.25 4.45
N ILE A 198 6.06 22.05 3.93
CA ILE A 198 6.98 21.71 2.83
C ILE A 198 6.13 21.06 1.73
N VAL A 199 6.27 21.43 0.46
CA VAL A 199 5.52 20.80 -0.63
C VAL A 199 6.16 19.46 -1.03
N GLN A 200 5.36 18.39 -1.03
CA GLN A 200 5.70 17.01 -1.41
C GLN A 200 6.66 16.26 -0.47
N TYR A 201 7.99 16.42 -0.57
CA TYR A 201 8.92 15.73 0.35
C TYR A 201 9.91 16.70 0.97
N GLY A 202 10.24 16.50 2.23
CA GLY A 202 11.21 17.33 2.97
C GLY A 202 12.12 16.52 3.88
N TRP A 203 13.40 16.87 3.93
CA TRP A 203 14.38 16.40 4.91
C TRP A 203 14.97 17.58 5.64
N VAL A 204 14.90 17.58 6.97
CA VAL A 204 15.29 18.69 7.83
C VAL A 204 16.52 18.30 8.62
N TYR A 205 17.58 19.08 8.50
CA TYR A 205 18.85 18.90 9.16
C TYR A 205 19.14 20.07 10.11
N VAL A 206 19.71 19.76 11.26
CA VAL A 206 20.22 20.75 12.23
C VAL A 206 21.71 20.46 12.46
N ASN A 207 22.57 21.43 12.15
CA ASN A 207 24.04 21.32 12.25
C ASN A 207 24.65 20.10 11.53
N GLY A 208 24.03 19.66 10.43
CA GLY A 208 24.46 18.47 9.66
C GLY A 208 23.80 17.16 10.09
N GLU A 209 23.05 17.12 11.19
CA GLU A 209 22.33 15.93 11.62
C GLU A 209 20.90 15.94 11.10
N LEU A 210 20.44 14.83 10.50
CA LEU A 210 19.06 14.68 10.06
C LEU A 210 18.14 14.57 11.28
N VAL A 211 17.17 15.47 11.37
CA VAL A 211 16.19 15.53 12.46
C VAL A 211 14.84 14.94 12.02
N ARG A 212 14.45 15.15 10.77
CA ARG A 212 13.16 14.67 10.25
C ARG A 212 13.17 14.44 8.74
N ALA A 213 12.42 13.44 8.30
CA ALA A 213 11.93 13.33 6.92
C ALA A 213 10.39 13.38 6.93
N SER A 214 9.76 14.16 6.05
CA SER A 214 8.31 14.31 5.98
C SER A 214 7.78 14.33 4.55
N TRP A 215 6.48 14.01 4.39
CA TRP A 215 5.74 14.04 3.13
C TRP A 215 4.47 14.89 3.27
N THR A 216 4.10 15.66 2.25
CA THR A 216 2.79 16.34 2.15
C THR A 216 2.11 16.06 0.81
N GLY A 217 0.93 15.45 0.86
CA GLY A 217 0.04 15.26 -0.29
C GLY A 217 -0.53 16.60 -0.80
N TYR A 218 -0.86 16.67 -2.10
CA TYR A 218 -1.32 17.87 -2.78
C TYR A 218 -2.85 17.99 -2.70
N ALA A 219 -3.39 18.67 -1.69
CA ALA A 219 -4.74 19.24 -1.74
C ALA A 219 -4.83 20.51 -0.88
N GLY A 220 -5.43 21.57 -1.42
CA GLY A 220 -5.76 22.77 -0.65
C GLY A 220 -6.92 22.47 0.31
N GLY A 221 -6.58 22.13 1.54
CA GLY A 221 -7.47 21.88 2.68
C GLY A 221 -6.61 21.36 3.84
N ALA A 222 -6.91 21.77 5.07
CA ALA A 222 -6.11 21.36 6.23
C ALA A 222 -6.12 19.83 6.38
N CYS A 223 -4.93 19.25 6.56
CA CYS A 223 -4.76 17.85 6.92
C CYS A 223 -5.09 17.69 8.41
N GLU A 224 -6.10 16.87 8.74
CA GLU A 224 -6.21 16.21 10.04
C GLU A 224 -5.84 14.74 9.84
N VAL A 225 -4.76 14.30 10.51
CA VAL A 225 -4.42 12.89 10.71
C VAL A 225 -4.54 12.59 12.21
N PRO A 226 -5.17 11.48 12.65
CA PRO A 226 -5.17 11.03 14.03
C PRO A 226 -3.73 10.70 14.48
N GLY A 227 -3.08 11.70 15.07
CA GLY A 227 -1.73 11.61 15.65
C GLY A 227 -0.68 12.52 15.01
N GLY A 228 -0.98 13.22 13.91
CA GLY A 228 -0.01 14.07 13.21
C GLY A 228 -0.61 15.39 12.74
N VAL A 229 -0.48 16.43 13.56
CA VAL A 229 -0.87 17.80 13.22
C VAL A 229 0.04 18.34 12.10
N ALA A 230 -0.52 19.04 11.11
CA ALA A 230 0.26 19.97 10.30
C ALA A 230 1.00 20.98 11.22
N GLY A 231 2.32 20.83 11.35
CA GLY A 231 3.15 21.64 12.25
C GLY A 231 3.50 20.97 13.58
N VAL A 232 3.87 19.68 13.58
CA VAL A 232 4.56 19.08 14.72
C VAL A 232 5.93 19.77 14.89
N ALA A 233 6.18 20.18 16.13
CA ALA A 233 7.47 20.70 16.54
C ALA A 233 8.37 19.50 16.91
N GLU A 234 9.60 19.49 16.38
CA GLU A 234 10.59 18.44 16.64
C GLU A 234 11.52 18.86 17.78
N ASP A 235 11.77 17.95 18.71
CA ASP A 235 12.77 18.16 19.75
C ASP A 235 14.18 18.20 19.13
N VAL A 236 14.76 19.39 19.10
CA VAL A 236 16.10 19.66 18.60
C VAL A 236 17.08 19.98 19.72
N SER A 237 16.68 19.82 20.98
CA SER A 237 17.42 20.29 22.15
C SER A 237 18.85 19.76 22.21
N SER A 238 19.06 18.49 21.88
CA SER A 238 20.37 17.84 21.90
C SER A 238 21.26 18.18 20.70
N ARG A 239 20.69 18.79 19.66
CA ARG A 239 21.35 19.04 18.36
C ARG A 239 21.76 20.51 18.17
N LEU A 240 21.37 21.38 19.10
CA LEU A 240 21.67 22.81 19.09
C LEU A 240 22.95 23.13 19.87
N ARG A 241 23.74 24.05 19.31
CA ARG A 241 24.85 24.74 19.95
C ARG A 241 24.33 26.02 20.58
N TYR A 242 24.03 25.96 21.87
CA TYR A 242 23.50 27.08 22.65
C TYR A 242 24.54 28.18 22.83
N GLY A 243 24.15 29.44 22.57
CA GLY A 243 25.06 30.59 22.58
C GLY A 243 25.89 30.74 21.29
N GLU A 244 25.69 29.87 20.30
CA GLU A 244 26.41 29.87 19.02
C GLU A 244 25.43 29.87 17.83
N PRO A 245 25.89 30.22 16.61
CA PRO A 245 25.12 30.01 15.39
C PRO A 245 24.89 28.52 15.09
N ASN A 246 23.66 28.19 14.73
CA ASN A 246 23.20 26.87 14.32
C ASN A 246 22.76 26.90 12.86
N LEU A 247 23.08 25.86 12.09
CA LEU A 247 22.61 25.71 10.73
C LEU A 247 21.32 24.89 10.71
N ILE A 248 20.30 25.38 10.03
CA ILE A 248 19.14 24.60 9.59
C ILE A 248 19.23 24.45 8.08
N ALA A 249 19.29 23.21 7.61
CA ALA A 249 19.25 22.88 6.19
C ALA A 249 18.02 22.02 5.88
N ILE A 250 17.31 22.32 4.79
CA ILE A 250 16.10 21.62 4.39
C ILE A 250 16.24 21.20 2.92
N LYS A 251 16.29 19.91 2.65
CA LYS A 251 16.17 19.34 1.29
C LYS A 251 14.70 19.15 0.98
N VAL A 252 14.27 19.55 -0.21
CA VAL A 252 12.89 19.42 -0.67
C VAL A 252 12.87 18.74 -2.03
N TRP A 253 11.98 17.78 -2.24
CA TRP A 253 11.62 17.30 -3.58
C TRP A 253 10.21 17.78 -3.91
N GLY A 254 10.03 18.39 -5.07
CA GLY A 254 8.73 18.90 -5.46
C GLY A 254 8.57 19.10 -6.97
N PRO A 255 7.34 19.38 -7.42
CA PRO A 255 7.01 19.63 -8.82
C PRO A 255 7.27 21.11 -9.16
N LYS A 256 6.83 21.58 -10.34
CA LYS A 256 6.98 22.97 -10.84
C LYS A 256 6.54 24.10 -9.89
N TRP A 257 5.70 23.78 -8.91
CA TRP A 257 5.20 24.70 -7.88
C TRP A 257 5.72 24.37 -6.47
N GLY A 258 6.78 23.57 -6.38
CA GLY A 258 7.37 23.05 -5.15
C GLY A 258 8.04 24.10 -4.27
N GLY A 259 8.66 23.61 -3.20
CA GLY A 259 9.38 24.42 -2.23
C GLY A 259 8.70 24.51 -0.86
N ILE A 260 9.22 25.41 -0.04
CA ILE A 260 8.66 25.75 1.28
C ILE A 260 7.72 26.94 1.08
N TRP A 261 6.43 26.77 1.37
CA TRP A 261 5.41 27.77 1.03
C TRP A 261 4.54 28.19 2.22
N TRP A 262 4.63 29.49 2.56
CA TRP A 262 3.67 30.33 3.28
C TRP A 262 3.01 29.74 4.54
N GLN A 263 3.82 29.41 5.55
CA GLN A 263 3.45 29.28 6.98
C GLN A 263 4.71 29.36 7.89
N PRO A 264 4.59 29.60 9.22
CA PRO A 264 5.76 29.91 10.07
C PRO A 264 6.77 28.76 10.23
N ILE A 265 8.06 29.13 10.29
CA ILE A 265 9.17 28.29 10.74
C ILE A 265 9.74 28.93 12.00
N VAL A 266 9.66 28.25 13.13
CA VAL A 266 9.99 28.83 14.44
C VAL A 266 10.75 27.85 15.32
N LEU A 267 11.64 28.38 16.16
CA LEU A 267 12.25 27.68 17.29
C LEU A 267 11.70 28.25 18.59
N TYR A 268 11.41 27.41 19.58
CA TYR A 268 10.97 27.88 20.90
C TYR A 268 11.34 26.91 22.01
N ALA A 269 11.53 27.44 23.23
CA ALA A 269 11.72 26.62 24.42
C ALA A 269 10.36 26.25 25.04
N SER A 270 9.98 24.97 25.04
CA SER A 270 8.63 24.49 25.40
C SER A 270 8.30 24.59 26.89
N GLU A 271 9.26 24.87 27.78
CA GLU A 271 8.96 25.16 29.20
C GLU A 271 8.03 26.38 29.39
N ARG A 272 7.98 27.30 28.42
CA ARG A 272 7.10 28.49 28.44
C ARG A 272 5.88 28.40 27.51
N PHE A 273 5.79 27.35 26.68
CA PHE A 273 4.77 27.22 25.62
C PHE A 273 4.19 25.80 25.57
N GLU A 274 2.88 25.68 25.77
CA GLU A 274 2.13 24.42 25.55
C GLU A 274 1.53 24.46 24.13
N ASP A 275 1.91 23.53 23.25
CA ASP A 275 1.36 23.39 21.89
C ASP A 275 0.12 22.49 21.91
N ARG A 276 -1.06 23.07 21.65
CA ARG A 276 -2.32 22.34 21.53
C ARG A 276 -2.92 22.53 20.15
N GLY A 277 -2.40 21.79 19.18
CA GLY A 277 -2.97 21.75 17.83
C GLY A 277 -2.86 23.07 17.06
N GLY A 278 -1.78 23.83 17.24
CA GLY A 278 -1.58 25.11 16.56
C GLY A 278 -1.97 26.37 17.35
N MET A 279 -2.17 26.25 18.67
CA MET A 279 -2.36 27.38 19.59
C MET A 279 -1.18 27.49 20.55
N PHE A 280 -0.59 28.69 20.72
CA PHE A 280 0.47 28.94 21.69
C PHE A 280 -0.12 29.50 22.98
N HIS A 281 0.07 28.82 24.10
CA HIS A 281 -0.30 29.31 25.43
C HIS A 281 0.94 29.86 26.13
N LEU A 282 0.93 31.14 26.54
CA LEU A 282 1.99 31.73 27.38
C LEU A 282 1.64 31.51 28.86
N THR A 283 2.51 30.80 29.56
CA THR A 283 2.43 30.68 31.03
C THR A 283 3.14 31.88 31.65
N SER A 284 2.39 32.78 32.30
CA SER A 284 3.00 33.88 33.06
C SER A 284 3.76 33.31 34.27
N PRO A 285 4.90 33.90 34.67
CA PRO A 285 5.57 33.53 35.92
C PRO A 285 4.77 33.91 37.19
N GLN A 286 3.64 34.63 37.07
CA GLN A 286 2.74 34.90 38.20
C GLN A 286 1.66 33.80 38.35
N PRO A 287 1.46 33.23 39.56
CA PRO A 287 0.49 32.15 39.77
C PRO A 287 -0.95 32.56 39.42
N GLY A 288 -1.57 31.83 38.48
CA GLY A 288 -3.02 31.92 38.21
C GLY A 288 -3.46 32.71 36.97
N GLN A 289 -2.53 33.40 36.29
CA GLN A 289 -2.79 34.10 35.02
C GLN A 289 -2.15 33.36 33.84
N THR A 290 -2.98 32.93 32.88
CA THR A 290 -2.55 32.29 31.63
C THR A 290 -3.08 33.14 30.48
N TYR A 291 -2.23 33.51 29.53
CA TYR A 291 -2.64 34.25 28.34
C TYR A 291 -2.55 33.34 27.12
N GLY A 292 -3.63 33.23 26.36
CA GLY A 292 -3.59 32.56 25.04
C GLY A 292 -3.16 33.56 23.98
N VAL A 293 -2.10 33.26 23.22
CA VAL A 293 -1.73 34.02 22.03
C VAL A 293 -2.10 33.18 20.81
N ILE A 294 -3.12 33.61 20.08
CA ILE A 294 -3.48 32.98 18.80
C ILE A 294 -2.58 33.58 17.72
N LEU A 295 -1.69 32.76 17.16
CA LEU A 295 -1.04 33.01 15.88
C LEU A 295 -1.75 32.15 14.83
N GLY A 296 -2.92 32.61 14.36
CA GLY A 296 -3.77 31.86 13.43
C GLY A 296 -4.43 32.74 12.38
N TYR A 297 -4.63 32.17 11.18
CA TYR A 297 -5.39 32.77 10.08
C TYR A 297 -6.87 32.33 10.18
N HIS A 298 -7.82 33.23 9.92
CA HIS A 298 -9.25 32.90 9.82
C HIS A 298 -9.56 32.48 8.36
N ALA A 299 -10.20 31.31 8.17
CA ALA A 299 -10.39 30.69 6.86
C ALA A 299 -11.34 31.43 5.87
N ASP A 300 -12.01 32.50 6.30
CA ASP A 300 -12.97 33.25 5.46
C ASP A 300 -12.36 34.47 4.73
N ALA A 301 -11.06 34.73 4.84
CA ALA A 301 -10.43 35.96 4.33
C ALA A 301 -9.75 35.82 2.94
N LEU A 302 -10.29 35.01 2.03
CA LEU A 302 -9.69 34.79 0.69
C LEU A 302 -9.80 35.98 -0.29
N ILE A 303 -10.26 37.15 0.14
CA ILE A 303 -10.16 38.39 -0.64
C ILE A 303 -9.87 39.56 0.32
N GLN A 304 -8.60 39.82 0.67
CA GLN A 304 -7.97 41.16 0.74
C GLN A 304 -6.48 41.02 1.18
N PRO A 305 -5.51 41.66 0.51
CA PRO A 305 -4.12 41.65 0.94
C PRO A 305 -3.82 42.86 1.84
N LYS A 306 -3.78 42.69 3.17
CA LYS A 306 -3.02 43.56 4.12
C LYS A 306 -3.12 43.11 5.59
N GLY A 307 -1.97 42.84 6.22
CA GLY A 307 -1.73 42.93 7.67
C GLY A 307 -1.98 41.67 8.53
N TYR A 308 -1.05 41.39 9.46
CA TYR A 308 -1.23 40.43 10.56
C TYR A 308 -2.24 40.98 11.58
N VAL A 309 -3.06 40.12 12.19
CA VAL A 309 -3.93 40.49 13.32
C VAL A 309 -3.60 39.60 14.52
N THR A 310 -3.01 40.18 15.56
CA THR A 310 -2.80 39.52 16.86
C THR A 310 -4.04 39.73 17.73
N ARG A 311 -4.66 38.66 18.26
CA ARG A 311 -5.71 38.75 19.28
C ARG A 311 -5.23 38.16 20.60
N VAL A 312 -5.36 38.93 21.67
CA VAL A 312 -5.13 38.48 23.06
C VAL A 312 -6.50 38.20 23.67
N LEU A 313 -6.71 36.98 24.18
CA LEU A 313 -7.93 36.59 24.90
C LEU A 313 -7.63 36.43 26.39
N ALA A 314 -8.55 36.94 27.23
CA ALA A 314 -8.52 36.67 28.66
C ALA A 314 -9.16 35.30 28.98
N LYS A 315 -8.90 34.78 30.19
CA LYS A 315 -9.24 33.42 30.66
C LYS A 315 -10.74 33.07 30.61
N ASP A 316 -11.62 34.06 30.42
CA ASP A 316 -13.08 33.94 30.33
C ASP A 316 -13.64 34.03 28.90
N GLY A 317 -12.79 34.12 27.87
CA GLY A 317 -13.18 34.02 26.46
C GLY A 317 -13.70 35.31 25.82
N GLN A 318 -13.59 36.48 26.47
CA GLN A 318 -13.97 37.76 25.85
C GLN A 318 -12.81 38.41 25.06
N SER A 319 -13.10 38.98 23.89
CA SER A 319 -12.15 39.76 23.08
C SER A 319 -12.06 41.21 23.55
N CYS A 320 -10.85 41.78 23.62
CA CYS A 320 -10.62 43.13 24.14
C CYS A 320 -11.06 44.30 23.22
N TRP A 321 -11.66 44.06 22.04
CA TRP A 321 -12.08 45.13 21.11
C TRP A 321 -13.38 44.77 20.32
N PRO A 322 -14.36 45.68 20.14
CA PRO A 322 -15.56 45.43 19.35
C PRO A 322 -15.40 45.72 17.85
N ALA A 323 -16.09 44.96 16.98
CA ALA A 323 -16.08 45.10 15.52
C ALA A 323 -17.31 45.89 15.01
N PRO A 324 -17.13 47.07 14.37
CA PRO A 324 -17.78 47.29 13.07
C PRO A 324 -17.08 48.33 12.16
N ALA A 325 -16.76 47.95 10.92
CA ALA A 325 -16.79 48.81 9.72
C ALA A 325 -16.28 48.01 8.53
N LEU A 326 -17.15 47.69 7.57
CA LEU A 326 -16.88 47.55 6.12
C LEU A 326 -18.07 46.80 5.49
N GLY A 327 -19.05 47.58 5.04
CA GLY A 327 -20.18 47.11 4.26
C GLY A 327 -19.92 47.19 2.75
N GLU A 328 -20.58 46.25 2.05
CA GLU A 328 -21.20 46.33 0.72
C GLU A 328 -20.37 46.65 -0.54
N MET A 329 -20.21 45.65 -1.41
CA MET A 329 -20.39 45.78 -2.87
C MET A 329 -20.56 44.40 -3.53
N SER A 330 -21.58 44.27 -4.39
CA SER A 330 -22.04 43.04 -5.06
C SER A 330 -21.46 42.86 -6.49
N ILE A 331 -21.22 41.60 -6.92
CA ILE A 331 -20.82 41.22 -8.30
C ILE A 331 -21.62 39.98 -8.78
N PRO A 332 -21.96 39.83 -10.09
CA PRO A 332 -23.19 39.19 -10.58
C PRO A 332 -23.16 37.67 -10.88
N ARG A 333 -24.37 37.14 -11.00
CA ARG A 333 -24.84 35.74 -11.04
C ARG A 333 -24.55 34.92 -12.31
N HIS A 334 -23.40 35.04 -12.97
CA HIS A 334 -23.13 34.32 -14.24
C HIS A 334 -21.86 33.44 -14.29
N LEU A 335 -21.29 33.05 -13.14
CA LEU A 335 -20.12 32.14 -13.08
C LEU A 335 -20.34 30.84 -12.28
N LEU A 336 -21.59 30.37 -12.18
CA LEU A 336 -21.93 29.05 -11.66
C LEU A 336 -22.76 28.30 -12.70
N ASN A 337 -22.09 27.56 -13.60
CA ASN A 337 -22.58 26.33 -14.23
C ASN A 337 -21.60 25.83 -15.30
N ARG A 338 -20.93 24.69 -15.04
CA ARG A 338 -20.67 23.57 -15.98
C ARG A 338 -19.87 22.46 -15.28
N ALA A 339 -20.60 21.58 -14.59
CA ALA A 339 -20.22 20.19 -14.33
C ALA A 339 -21.36 19.30 -14.89
N SER A 340 -20.99 18.17 -15.47
CA SER A 340 -21.75 17.34 -16.44
C SER A 340 -22.94 16.54 -15.86
N PRO A 341 -23.96 16.20 -16.68
CA PRO A 341 -24.78 15.01 -16.44
C PRO A 341 -24.89 14.13 -17.70
N LEU A 342 -24.14 13.03 -17.79
CA LEU A 342 -24.39 11.96 -18.77
C LEU A 342 -23.76 10.64 -18.27
N CYS A 343 -24.44 9.94 -17.35
CA CYS A 343 -24.22 8.52 -17.04
C CYS A 343 -25.33 7.96 -16.13
N VAL A 344 -26.60 7.95 -16.58
CA VAL A 344 -27.70 7.19 -15.91
C VAL A 344 -28.67 6.51 -16.92
N ALA A 345 -28.45 6.56 -18.23
CA ALA A 345 -29.51 6.19 -19.20
C ALA A 345 -29.29 4.90 -20.02
N ALA A 346 -28.51 3.91 -19.58
CA ALA A 346 -28.22 2.71 -20.41
C ALA A 346 -28.42 1.33 -19.73
N LYS A 347 -28.98 1.26 -18.52
CA LYS A 347 -29.20 -0.04 -17.84
C LYS A 347 -30.40 -0.85 -18.37
N PRO A 348 -31.56 -0.27 -18.76
CA PRO A 348 -32.74 -1.05 -19.17
C PRO A 348 -32.62 -1.75 -20.54
N ALA A 349 -31.68 -1.33 -21.40
CA ALA A 349 -31.50 -1.88 -22.74
C ALA A 349 -30.67 -3.17 -22.75
N ILE A 350 -29.75 -3.30 -21.81
CA ILE A 350 -28.84 -4.45 -21.67
C ILE A 350 -29.57 -5.65 -21.06
N ASP A 351 -30.41 -5.41 -20.05
CA ASP A 351 -31.21 -6.45 -19.39
C ASP A 351 -32.26 -7.08 -20.34
N LYS A 352 -32.71 -6.32 -21.35
CA LYS A 352 -33.67 -6.81 -22.35
C LYS A 352 -33.03 -7.68 -23.44
N ALA A 353 -31.73 -7.50 -23.71
CA ALA A 353 -30.99 -8.33 -24.67
C ALA A 353 -30.66 -9.71 -24.09
N LEU A 354 -30.29 -9.76 -22.80
CA LEU A 354 -29.92 -10.99 -22.09
C LEU A 354 -31.10 -11.94 -21.85
N ALA A 355 -32.34 -11.44 -21.83
CA ALA A 355 -33.54 -12.25 -21.62
C ALA A 355 -34.08 -12.97 -22.89
N SER A 356 -33.49 -12.75 -24.07
CA SER A 356 -34.07 -13.19 -25.36
C SER A 356 -33.41 -14.39 -26.04
N GLY A 357 -32.40 -15.03 -25.43
CA GLY A 357 -31.94 -16.36 -25.83
C GLY A 357 -31.40 -16.50 -27.27
N VAL A 358 -30.70 -15.49 -27.79
CA VAL A 358 -30.09 -15.54 -29.13
C VAL A 358 -28.62 -16.00 -29.03
N GLN A 359 -28.26 -17.04 -29.79
CA GLN A 359 -26.90 -17.58 -29.90
C GLN A 359 -25.94 -16.57 -30.55
N MET A 360 -24.72 -16.49 -30.00
CA MET A 360 -23.61 -15.71 -30.54
C MET A 360 -23.21 -16.18 -31.94
N LEU A 361 -23.33 -15.30 -32.93
CA LEU A 361 -22.56 -15.34 -34.17
C LEU A 361 -22.17 -13.92 -34.60
N ASP A 362 -20.90 -13.83 -35.01
CA ASP A 362 -20.13 -12.75 -35.66
C ASP A 362 -19.86 -11.41 -34.95
N ALA A 363 -18.56 -11.10 -34.87
CA ALA A 363 -17.94 -9.99 -34.14
C ALA A 363 -17.85 -8.67 -34.95
N ASP A 364 -18.57 -8.52 -36.05
CA ASP A 364 -18.41 -7.39 -36.97
C ASP A 364 -19.56 -6.37 -36.99
N ALA A 365 -20.51 -6.45 -36.06
CA ALA A 365 -21.65 -5.52 -36.06
C ALA A 365 -21.93 -4.93 -34.68
N LEU A 366 -21.21 -3.86 -34.30
CA LEU A 366 -21.70 -2.78 -33.43
C LEU A 366 -20.69 -1.60 -33.44
N SER A 367 -20.79 -0.71 -34.43
CA SER A 367 -20.22 0.64 -34.40
C SER A 367 -21.27 1.64 -34.87
N PRO A 368 -21.67 2.61 -34.02
CA PRO A 368 -22.25 3.83 -34.54
C PRO A 368 -21.63 5.07 -33.86
N PHE A 369 -20.33 5.28 -34.02
CA PHE A 369 -19.72 6.62 -33.96
C PHE A 369 -18.48 6.67 -34.86
N ALA A 370 -18.73 6.86 -36.16
CA ALA A 370 -17.70 7.33 -37.08
C ALA A 370 -17.43 8.82 -36.80
N MET A 371 -16.40 9.12 -36.02
CA MET A 371 -15.63 10.35 -36.18
C MET A 371 -14.38 10.05 -37.02
N LYS A 372 -14.05 11.00 -37.89
CA LYS A 372 -13.10 10.89 -39.01
C LYS A 372 -11.75 10.27 -38.61
N SER A 373 -11.26 9.44 -39.52
CA SER A 373 -10.04 8.64 -39.43
C SER A 373 -8.78 9.45 -39.18
N ASP A 374 -8.19 9.29 -37.99
CA ASP A 374 -6.75 9.34 -37.79
C ASP A 374 -6.24 7.89 -37.76
N SER A 375 -5.24 7.59 -38.60
CA SER A 375 -4.70 6.25 -38.83
C SER A 375 -4.17 5.58 -37.54
N PRO A 376 -4.28 4.24 -37.40
CA PRO A 376 -3.80 3.53 -36.22
C PRO A 376 -2.28 3.69 -36.04
N ARG A 377 -1.88 4.23 -34.89
CA ARG A 377 -0.49 4.34 -34.45
C ARG A 377 0.04 2.94 -34.15
N ILE A 378 1.13 2.53 -34.78
CA ILE A 378 1.86 1.31 -34.40
C ILE A 378 2.66 1.66 -33.15
N ARG A 379 2.47 0.88 -32.08
CA ARG A 379 3.07 1.03 -30.74
C ARG A 379 4.06 -0.11 -30.54
N THR A 380 5.29 0.19 -30.15
CA THR A 380 6.35 -0.83 -30.06
C THR A 380 6.56 -1.24 -28.61
N ILE A 381 6.52 -2.54 -28.33
CA ILE A 381 7.00 -3.12 -27.07
C ILE A 381 8.45 -3.55 -27.32
N ARG A 382 9.40 -2.96 -26.60
CA ARG A 382 10.81 -3.35 -26.58
C ARG A 382 11.09 -4.03 -25.23
N THR A 383 12.14 -4.82 -25.13
CA THR A 383 12.58 -5.48 -23.90
C THR A 383 14.11 -5.46 -23.88
N LYS A 384 14.76 -5.34 -22.73
CA LYS A 384 16.23 -5.24 -22.62
C LYS A 384 16.80 -6.20 -21.57
N CYS A 385 17.80 -7.01 -21.95
CA CYS A 385 18.93 -7.60 -21.21
C CYS A 385 19.90 -8.37 -22.16
N PRO A 386 21.24 -8.30 -21.97
CA PRO A 386 22.25 -8.50 -23.03
C PRO A 386 22.53 -9.96 -23.42
N GLY A 387 22.49 -10.27 -24.72
CA GLY A 387 23.20 -11.41 -25.35
C GLY A 387 22.40 -12.28 -26.32
N ASP A 388 22.82 -12.24 -27.60
CA ASP A 388 22.56 -13.13 -28.76
C ASP A 388 21.32 -12.98 -29.67
N VAL A 389 21.53 -13.42 -30.92
CA VAL A 389 21.24 -12.68 -32.16
C VAL A 389 19.96 -13.13 -32.86
N GLY A 390 18.92 -12.29 -32.84
CA GLY A 390 17.72 -12.43 -33.67
C GLY A 390 17.00 -11.09 -33.83
N GLY A 391 16.94 -10.55 -35.05
CA GLY A 391 16.39 -9.22 -35.28
C GLY A 391 14.84 -9.15 -35.20
N PHE A 392 14.27 -8.01 -34.78
CA PHE A 392 12.83 -7.68 -34.99
C PHE A 392 12.61 -6.53 -35.99
N ASP A 393 11.40 -6.43 -36.54
CA ASP A 393 11.03 -5.46 -37.58
C ASP A 393 10.94 -4.02 -37.04
N VAL A 394 11.56 -3.07 -37.72
CA VAL A 394 11.46 -1.62 -37.43
C VAL A 394 10.61 -0.96 -38.50
N THR A 395 9.57 -0.21 -38.10
CA THR A 395 8.75 0.59 -39.02
C THR A 395 8.91 2.07 -38.67
N LEU A 396 9.23 2.90 -39.66
CA LEU A 396 9.36 4.36 -39.57
C LEU A 396 8.18 5.02 -40.27
N LYS A 397 7.50 5.96 -39.60
CA LYS A 397 6.37 6.69 -40.19
C LYS A 397 6.79 8.11 -40.51
N PRO A 398 6.99 8.50 -41.78
CA PRO A 398 7.34 9.87 -42.12
C PRO A 398 6.22 10.85 -41.72
N ARG A 399 6.60 12.01 -41.18
CA ARG A 399 5.70 13.12 -40.82
C ARG A 399 6.20 14.48 -41.33
N GLY A 400 7.20 14.47 -42.22
CA GLY A 400 7.70 15.67 -42.86
C GLY A 400 6.62 16.41 -43.65
N PRO A 401 6.71 17.75 -43.75
CA PRO A 401 5.83 18.55 -44.59
C PRO A 401 5.93 18.15 -46.07
N PHE A 402 4.95 18.59 -46.87
CA PHE A 402 4.94 18.34 -48.32
C PHE A 402 6.19 18.88 -49.04
N GLN A 403 6.75 20.00 -48.55
CA GLN A 403 8.02 20.57 -48.98
C GLN A 403 8.97 20.61 -47.79
N MET A 404 10.12 19.95 -47.93
CA MET A 404 11.21 20.00 -46.96
C MET A 404 12.08 21.25 -47.22
N SER A 405 12.72 21.77 -46.18
CA SER A 405 13.75 22.81 -46.30
C SER A 405 15.04 22.22 -46.88
N ASP A 406 15.87 23.05 -47.53
CA ASP A 406 17.21 22.62 -47.98
C ASP A 406 18.14 22.22 -46.81
N ASP A 407 17.86 22.75 -45.61
CA ASP A 407 18.56 22.44 -44.36
C ASP A 407 18.06 21.16 -43.68
N ASP A 408 16.96 20.57 -44.14
CA ASP A 408 16.44 19.33 -43.55
C ASP A 408 17.33 18.13 -43.93
N PRO A 409 17.56 17.20 -42.99
CA PRO A 409 18.38 16.03 -43.24
C PRO A 409 17.72 15.12 -44.27
N HIS A 410 18.52 14.60 -45.18
CA HIS A 410 18.12 13.58 -46.17
C HIS A 410 18.91 12.27 -45.98
N GLU A 411 19.85 12.27 -45.05
CA GLU A 411 20.56 11.09 -44.57
C GLU A 411 20.10 10.78 -43.15
N PHE A 412 19.74 9.52 -42.90
CA PHE A 412 19.17 9.03 -41.66
C PHE A 412 20.03 7.89 -41.13
N ASP A 413 20.74 8.14 -40.04
CA ASP A 413 21.61 7.14 -39.40
C ASP A 413 20.79 6.26 -38.45
N LEU A 414 20.55 5.02 -38.86
CA LEU A 414 19.87 3.98 -38.07
C LEU A 414 20.86 3.00 -37.45
N LEU A 415 22.17 3.23 -37.54
CA LEU A 415 23.19 2.42 -36.88
C LEU A 415 23.02 2.52 -35.36
N GLY A 416 22.87 1.38 -34.69
CA GLY A 416 22.64 1.32 -33.24
C GLY A 416 21.26 1.83 -32.78
N LEU A 417 20.24 1.82 -33.66
CA LEU A 417 18.85 2.20 -33.33
C LEU A 417 18.68 3.63 -32.81
N LYS A 418 19.50 4.57 -33.28
CA LYS A 418 19.33 6.00 -32.96
C LYS A 418 17.92 6.47 -33.35
N PRO A 419 17.24 7.26 -32.50
CA PRO A 419 15.94 7.82 -32.84
C PRO A 419 16.02 8.66 -34.11
N VAL A 420 15.15 8.39 -35.07
CA VAL A 420 14.93 9.25 -36.25
C VAL A 420 13.82 10.23 -35.92
N ASP A 421 14.06 11.53 -36.13
CA ASP A 421 13.00 12.53 -36.04
C ASP A 421 12.03 12.35 -37.23
N GLU A 422 10.91 11.68 -36.97
CA GLU A 422 9.86 11.42 -37.96
C GLU A 422 9.33 12.71 -38.62
N LYS A 423 9.40 13.86 -37.93
CA LYS A 423 8.98 15.16 -38.50
C LYS A 423 9.94 15.68 -39.56
N ARG A 424 11.15 15.13 -39.63
CA ARG A 424 12.17 15.46 -40.63
C ARG A 424 12.32 14.35 -41.69
N LEU A 425 11.55 13.28 -41.59
CA LEU A 425 11.52 12.21 -42.59
C LEU A 425 10.44 12.53 -43.66
N PRO A 426 10.79 12.56 -44.96
CA PRO A 426 9.89 13.04 -46.01
C PRO A 426 8.70 12.10 -46.23
N THR A 427 7.50 12.68 -46.21
CA THR A 427 6.24 11.99 -46.57
C THR A 427 6.02 11.92 -48.07
N HIS A 428 6.75 12.71 -48.86
CA HIS A 428 6.61 12.80 -50.31
C HIS A 428 7.97 12.67 -50.99
N LEU A 429 8.08 11.72 -51.93
CA LEU A 429 9.24 11.58 -52.81
C LEU A 429 8.96 12.33 -54.11
N HIS A 430 9.63 13.46 -54.31
CA HIS A 430 9.43 14.32 -55.49
C HIS A 430 10.25 13.84 -56.68
N GLY A 431 9.69 14.00 -57.88
CA GLY A 431 10.40 13.78 -59.15
C GLY A 431 11.55 14.77 -59.35
N LYS A 432 12.42 14.48 -60.33
CA LYS A 432 13.71 15.19 -60.50
C LYS A 432 13.58 16.71 -60.71
N GLN A 433 12.45 17.20 -61.21
CA GLN A 433 12.21 18.64 -61.43
C GLN A 433 11.79 19.38 -60.15
N ARG A 434 11.62 18.68 -59.03
CA ARG A 434 11.20 19.22 -57.73
C ARG A 434 12.08 18.77 -56.57
N LEU A 435 13.37 18.51 -56.82
CA LEU A 435 14.32 18.13 -55.75
C LEU A 435 14.54 19.25 -54.72
N ASN A 436 14.27 20.50 -55.09
CA ASN A 436 14.23 21.64 -54.16
C ASN A 436 13.05 21.59 -53.17
N HIS A 437 12.10 20.66 -53.33
CA HIS A 437 11.02 20.42 -52.38
C HIS A 437 11.32 19.25 -51.43
N GLY A 438 12.49 18.61 -51.57
CA GLY A 438 12.94 17.52 -50.71
C GLY A 438 13.88 16.57 -51.45
N LYS A 439 15.07 16.37 -50.88
CA LYS A 439 16.03 15.37 -51.36
C LYS A 439 15.55 13.96 -51.01
N PRO A 440 15.85 12.95 -51.85
CA PRO A 440 15.49 11.56 -51.56
C PRO A 440 16.13 11.05 -50.26
N PRO A 441 15.38 10.40 -49.37
CA PRO A 441 15.90 9.87 -48.12
C PRO A 441 16.90 8.73 -48.37
N THR A 442 17.98 8.75 -47.60
CA THR A 442 19.04 7.74 -47.59
C THR A 442 19.22 7.25 -46.15
N PHE A 443 19.16 5.95 -45.93
CA PHE A 443 19.25 5.31 -44.63
C PHE A 443 20.59 4.59 -44.49
N GLN A 444 21.33 4.88 -43.42
CA GLN A 444 22.50 4.09 -43.02
C GLN A 444 22.04 3.03 -42.03
N VAL A 445 22.18 1.76 -42.37
CA VAL A 445 21.59 0.63 -41.62
C VAL A 445 22.61 -0.46 -41.35
N GLU A 446 22.42 -1.24 -40.29
CA GLU A 446 23.19 -2.47 -40.00
C GLU A 446 22.23 -3.63 -39.70
N PHE A 447 21.97 -4.48 -40.68
CA PHE A 447 21.12 -5.65 -40.51
C PHE A 447 21.88 -6.76 -39.77
N PRO A 448 21.42 -7.24 -38.61
CA PRO A 448 22.10 -8.30 -37.86
C PRO A 448 21.99 -9.68 -38.54
N THR A 449 20.97 -9.86 -39.38
CA THR A 449 20.70 -11.06 -40.19
C THR A 449 20.06 -10.63 -41.51
N ASP A 450 20.04 -11.50 -42.52
CA ASP A 450 19.33 -11.23 -43.78
C ASP A 450 17.86 -10.84 -43.52
N GLY A 451 17.47 -9.67 -44.02
CA GLY A 451 16.16 -9.05 -43.85
C GLY A 451 15.64 -8.45 -45.15
N GLU A 452 14.72 -7.49 -45.02
CA GLU A 452 14.01 -6.84 -46.11
C GLU A 452 13.81 -5.37 -45.78
N PHE A 453 13.95 -4.50 -46.77
CA PHE A 453 13.54 -3.11 -46.71
C PHE A 453 12.29 -2.90 -47.56
N SER A 454 11.27 -2.29 -46.96
CA SER A 454 9.93 -2.18 -47.51
C SER A 454 9.41 -0.74 -47.40
N ILE A 455 8.63 -0.29 -48.38
CA ILE A 455 8.02 1.05 -48.42
C ILE A 455 6.53 0.92 -48.76
N LEU A 456 5.67 1.54 -47.95
CA LEU A 456 4.24 1.63 -48.22
C LEU A 456 3.94 2.91 -49.01
N VAL A 457 3.56 2.75 -50.28
CA VAL A 457 3.14 3.85 -51.14
C VAL A 457 1.63 3.99 -51.06
N GLU A 458 1.17 5.13 -50.54
CA GLU A 458 -0.25 5.42 -50.34
C GLU A 458 -0.87 5.99 -51.62
N LYS A 459 -0.31 7.09 -52.15
CA LYS A 459 -0.89 7.85 -53.26
C LYS A 459 0.22 8.42 -54.14
N VAL A 460 -0.04 8.52 -55.43
CA VAL A 460 0.89 9.03 -56.44
C VAL A 460 0.23 10.16 -57.20
N GLY A 461 0.95 11.24 -57.46
CA GLY A 461 0.44 12.38 -58.24
C GLY A 461 1.18 12.60 -59.53
N VAL A 462 0.51 12.41 -60.67
CA VAL A 462 1.11 12.24 -62.01
C VAL A 462 1.97 10.96 -62.07
N ASP A 463 2.12 10.36 -63.26
CA ASP A 463 2.96 9.16 -63.44
C ASP A 463 4.34 9.32 -62.77
N SER A 464 4.69 8.36 -61.91
CA SER A 464 5.92 8.34 -61.10
C SER A 464 6.73 7.07 -61.33
N HIS A 465 7.97 7.05 -60.83
CA HIS A 465 8.82 5.86 -60.87
C HIS A 465 9.56 5.72 -59.55
N LEU A 466 9.18 4.73 -58.74
CA LEU A 466 9.84 4.41 -57.47
C LEU A 466 11.08 3.57 -57.73
N GLU A 467 12.22 3.98 -57.16
CA GLU A 467 13.46 3.21 -57.15
C GLU A 467 14.02 3.10 -55.72
N ILE A 468 14.43 1.90 -55.34
CA ILE A 468 15.18 1.62 -54.11
C ILE A 468 16.56 1.11 -54.52
N THR A 469 17.62 1.76 -54.03
CA THR A 469 19.00 1.32 -54.21
C THR A 469 19.61 0.88 -52.88
N ILE A 470 20.40 -0.19 -52.91
CA ILE A 470 21.20 -0.68 -51.77
C ILE A 470 22.67 -0.56 -52.18
N ASP A 471 23.47 0.13 -51.38
CA ASP A 471 24.90 0.40 -51.61
C ASP A 471 25.18 0.97 -53.01
N GLY A 472 24.28 1.83 -53.48
CA GLY A 472 24.35 2.48 -54.79
C GLY A 472 23.90 1.62 -55.97
N GLN A 473 23.54 0.35 -55.76
CA GLN A 473 23.02 -0.55 -56.80
C GLN A 473 21.49 -0.63 -56.77
N PRO A 474 20.79 -0.66 -57.93
CA PRO A 474 19.34 -0.84 -57.97
C PRO A 474 18.92 -2.18 -57.36
N ALA A 475 18.08 -2.14 -56.32
CA ALA A 475 17.52 -3.31 -55.66
C ALA A 475 16.04 -3.54 -56.03
N GLY A 476 15.32 -2.48 -56.40
CA GLY A 476 13.94 -2.54 -56.85
C GLY A 476 13.53 -1.28 -57.60
N SER A 477 12.68 -1.43 -58.64
CA SER A 477 12.30 -0.35 -59.54
C SER A 477 10.91 -0.59 -60.11
N TRP A 478 10.00 0.37 -59.94
CA TRP A 478 8.58 0.22 -60.30
C TRP A 478 8.02 1.51 -60.92
N GLU A 479 7.46 1.39 -62.13
CA GLU A 479 6.64 2.43 -62.73
C GLU A 479 5.26 2.49 -62.05
N LEU A 480 4.82 3.70 -61.72
CA LEU A 480 3.59 4.00 -60.99
C LEU A 480 2.72 4.94 -61.84
N PRO A 481 2.02 4.42 -62.87
CA PRO A 481 1.11 5.22 -63.70
C PRO A 481 -0.08 5.71 -62.86
N THR A 482 -0.64 6.88 -63.17
CA THR A 482 -1.79 7.43 -62.44
C THR A 482 -3.07 7.48 -63.26
N LYS A 483 -2.99 7.33 -64.59
CA LYS A 483 -4.14 7.27 -65.47
C LYS A 483 -4.57 5.81 -65.71
N ASP A 484 -5.87 5.59 -65.82
CA ASP A 484 -6.49 4.30 -66.15
C ASP A 484 -6.12 3.16 -65.15
N GLN A 485 -5.83 3.51 -63.89
CA GLN A 485 -5.57 2.58 -62.79
C GLN A 485 -6.77 2.48 -61.84
N PRO A 486 -6.95 1.35 -61.13
CA PRO A 486 -7.86 1.28 -60.00
C PRO A 486 -7.46 2.29 -58.92
N GLY A 487 -8.34 3.26 -58.61
CA GLY A 487 -8.04 4.35 -57.67
C GLY A 487 -7.56 5.65 -58.32
N SER A 488 -7.63 5.75 -59.66
CA SER A 488 -7.37 6.99 -60.41
C SER A 488 -8.43 8.07 -60.18
N GLU A 489 -7.98 9.30 -59.91
CA GLU A 489 -8.80 10.50 -59.73
C GLU A 489 -8.22 11.65 -60.54
N LEU A 490 -9.04 12.34 -61.35
CA LEU A 490 -8.62 13.55 -62.06
C LEU A 490 -8.84 14.78 -61.18
N ASP A 491 -7.78 15.55 -60.96
CA ASP A 491 -7.88 16.85 -60.29
C ASP A 491 -8.55 17.87 -61.23
N PRO A 492 -9.71 18.43 -60.88
CA PRO A 492 -10.43 19.36 -61.75
C PRO A 492 -9.73 20.73 -61.85
N LYS A 493 -8.91 21.11 -60.86
CA LYS A 493 -8.20 22.40 -60.83
C LYS A 493 -6.92 22.35 -61.67
N TRP A 494 -6.19 21.25 -61.62
CA TRP A 494 -4.86 21.13 -62.24
C TRP A 494 -4.84 20.23 -63.48
N LYS A 495 -5.95 19.54 -63.79
CA LYS A 495 -6.09 18.58 -64.91
C LYS A 495 -5.02 17.48 -64.90
N ILE A 496 -4.63 17.03 -63.71
CA ILE A 496 -3.66 15.95 -63.50
C ILE A 496 -4.32 14.75 -62.83
N TRP A 497 -3.84 13.55 -63.16
CA TRP A 497 -4.31 12.30 -62.56
C TRP A 497 -3.53 11.98 -61.28
N PHE A 498 -4.24 11.68 -60.20
CA PHE A 498 -3.72 11.03 -59.01
C PHE A 498 -4.16 9.57 -58.99
N CYS A 499 -3.40 8.69 -58.33
CA CYS A 499 -3.82 7.31 -58.10
C CYS A 499 -3.46 6.86 -56.68
N THR A 500 -4.43 6.29 -55.97
CA THR A 500 -4.21 5.67 -54.65
C THR A 500 -3.73 4.23 -54.85
N TYR A 501 -2.55 3.89 -54.34
CA TYR A 501 -1.92 2.59 -54.48
C TYR A 501 -2.05 1.70 -53.24
N ASN A 502 -1.87 2.26 -52.04
CA ASN A 502 -1.83 1.53 -50.75
C ASN A 502 -1.08 0.19 -50.82
N ARG A 503 0.10 0.19 -51.47
CA ARG A 503 0.85 -1.03 -51.79
C ARG A 503 2.25 -0.97 -51.20
N LEU A 504 2.69 -2.10 -50.64
CA LEU A 504 4.05 -2.29 -50.17
C LEU A 504 4.97 -2.67 -51.34
N PHE A 505 6.13 -2.02 -51.43
CA PHE A 505 7.20 -2.34 -52.36
C PHE A 505 8.44 -2.71 -51.55
N SER A 506 9.06 -3.84 -51.87
CA SER A 506 9.97 -4.53 -50.97
C SER A 506 11.22 -5.00 -51.70
N VAL A 507 12.38 -4.94 -51.04
CA VAL A 507 13.66 -5.46 -51.54
C VAL A 507 14.39 -6.23 -50.42
N PRO A 508 15.01 -7.38 -50.71
CA PRO A 508 15.81 -8.09 -49.72
C PRO A 508 17.09 -7.30 -49.39
N VAL A 509 17.51 -7.33 -48.13
CA VAL A 509 18.75 -6.70 -47.63
C VAL A 509 19.58 -7.76 -46.90
N PRO A 510 20.80 -8.07 -47.36
CA PRO A 510 21.69 -8.99 -46.66
C PRO A 510 22.05 -8.53 -45.25
N ALA A 511 22.55 -9.44 -44.41
CA ALA A 511 23.17 -9.08 -43.15
C ALA A 511 24.41 -8.20 -43.36
N GLY A 512 24.60 -7.19 -42.51
CA GLY A 512 25.73 -6.26 -42.57
C GLY A 512 25.30 -4.80 -42.66
N LYS A 513 26.31 -3.93 -42.84
CA LYS A 513 26.11 -2.49 -42.99
C LYS A 513 25.75 -2.17 -44.44
N HIS A 514 24.67 -1.41 -44.62
CA HIS A 514 24.18 -1.01 -45.93
C HIS A 514 23.75 0.46 -45.94
N THR A 515 23.80 1.07 -47.11
CA THR A 515 23.19 2.37 -47.42
C THR A 515 21.98 2.14 -48.33
N ILE A 516 20.78 2.45 -47.85
CA ILE A 516 19.54 2.28 -48.62
C ILE A 516 18.99 3.63 -49.03
N ARG A 517 18.82 3.90 -50.33
CA ARG A 517 18.24 5.16 -50.83
C ARG A 517 16.94 4.89 -51.56
N VAL A 518 15.93 5.73 -51.29
CA VAL A 518 14.59 5.61 -51.87
C VAL A 518 14.24 6.88 -52.63
N ALA A 519 13.91 6.79 -53.92
CA ALA A 519 13.68 7.97 -54.75
C ALA A 519 12.52 7.80 -55.74
N ASN A 520 11.89 8.93 -56.09
CA ASN A 520 11.12 9.05 -57.33
C ASN A 520 12.07 9.49 -58.45
N VAL A 521 12.41 8.60 -59.37
CA VAL A 521 13.42 8.86 -60.41
C VAL A 521 12.82 9.46 -61.69
N LYS A 522 11.50 9.65 -61.73
CA LYS A 522 10.82 10.25 -62.88
C LYS A 522 11.27 11.70 -63.08
N ASP A 523 11.58 12.06 -64.32
CA ASP A 523 11.95 13.42 -64.69
C ASP A 523 10.71 14.29 -64.95
N ASN A 524 10.00 14.62 -63.88
CA ASN A 524 8.82 15.47 -63.90
C ASN A 524 8.60 16.13 -62.53
N VAL A 525 7.46 16.83 -62.41
CA VAL A 525 7.00 17.51 -61.19
C VAL A 525 6.16 16.61 -60.26
N SER A 526 6.18 15.30 -60.47
CA SER A 526 5.37 14.31 -59.76
C SER A 526 5.83 14.12 -58.31
N TRP A 527 4.99 13.45 -57.51
CA TRP A 527 5.33 13.03 -56.17
C TRP A 527 4.72 11.66 -55.83
N ILE A 528 5.39 10.92 -54.95
CA ILE A 528 4.93 9.66 -54.35
C ILE A 528 4.74 9.90 -52.86
N ARG A 529 3.52 9.72 -52.34
CA ARG A 529 3.22 9.80 -50.91
C ARG A 529 3.56 8.46 -50.25
N VAL A 530 4.45 8.54 -49.27
CA VAL A 530 4.95 7.42 -48.48
C VAL A 530 4.37 7.52 -47.09
N SER A 531 3.77 6.43 -46.63
CA SER A 531 3.17 6.36 -45.29
C SER A 531 4.02 5.56 -44.31
N GLU A 532 4.86 4.62 -44.78
CA GLU A 532 5.72 3.79 -43.94
C GLU A 532 7.00 3.36 -44.67
N TYR A 533 8.12 3.29 -43.94
CA TYR A 533 9.32 2.52 -44.30
C TYR A 533 9.49 1.38 -43.29
N ARG A 534 9.81 0.16 -43.71
CA ARG A 534 9.94 -1.02 -42.84
C ARG A 534 11.27 -1.73 -43.09
N LEU A 535 11.95 -2.12 -42.01
CA LEU A 535 13.19 -2.90 -42.00
C LEU A 535 12.90 -4.19 -41.23
N SER A 536 12.82 -5.35 -41.90
CA SER A 536 12.52 -6.60 -41.22
C SER A 536 13.74 -7.16 -40.50
N LYS A 537 13.59 -7.80 -39.34
CA LYS A 537 14.71 -8.45 -38.62
C LYS A 537 15.92 -7.52 -38.36
N TYR A 538 15.67 -6.26 -38.01
CA TYR A 538 16.68 -5.21 -37.94
C TYR A 538 17.29 -4.98 -36.54
N ALA A 539 16.53 -5.10 -35.45
CA ALA A 539 16.98 -4.71 -34.09
C ALA A 539 17.35 -5.91 -33.20
N LYS A 540 18.49 -5.87 -32.47
CA LYS A 540 19.02 -6.96 -31.60
C LYS A 540 18.06 -7.37 -30.46
N ASP A 541 17.94 -8.69 -30.23
CA ASP A 541 17.15 -9.35 -29.17
C ASP A 541 17.89 -9.30 -27.84
N ASP A 542 17.18 -9.04 -26.75
CA ASP A 542 17.76 -8.90 -25.41
C ASP A 542 16.61 -9.11 -24.38
N PHE A 543 16.07 -10.34 -24.25
CA PHE A 543 14.79 -10.61 -23.55
C PHE A 543 14.90 -11.37 -22.21
N PHE A 544 15.98 -12.13 -21.95
CA PHE A 544 16.06 -13.00 -20.77
C PHE A 544 17.18 -12.59 -19.80
N GLY A 545 16.84 -12.35 -18.53
CA GLY A 545 17.79 -12.10 -17.43
C GLY A 545 18.70 -13.30 -17.06
N HIS A 546 18.53 -14.43 -17.74
CA HIS A 546 19.45 -15.56 -17.72
C HIS A 546 19.98 -15.76 -19.14
N ALA A 547 21.30 -15.73 -19.29
CA ALA A 547 22.05 -15.68 -20.56
C ALA A 547 21.84 -16.88 -21.53
N THR A 548 20.78 -17.68 -21.38
CA THR A 548 20.61 -18.96 -22.09
C THR A 548 19.19 -19.29 -22.57
N GLY A 549 18.17 -18.45 -22.31
CA GLY A 549 16.76 -18.80 -22.65
C GLY A 549 16.26 -20.05 -21.89
N ARG A 550 16.85 -20.32 -20.72
CA ARG A 550 16.56 -21.46 -19.84
C ARG A 550 16.27 -20.98 -18.42
N VAL A 551 15.39 -21.69 -17.72
CA VAL A 551 15.01 -21.44 -16.33
C VAL A 551 14.68 -22.78 -15.66
N GLY A 552 15.05 -22.97 -14.39
CA GLY A 552 14.67 -24.19 -13.67
C GLY A 552 13.18 -24.19 -13.32
N ARG A 553 12.57 -25.38 -13.27
CA ARG A 553 11.19 -25.55 -12.77
C ARG A 553 11.07 -24.92 -11.38
N PHE A 554 10.02 -24.13 -11.16
CA PHE A 554 9.78 -23.35 -9.94
C PHE A 554 10.83 -22.28 -9.60
N GLN A 555 11.69 -21.91 -10.55
CA GLN A 555 12.55 -20.74 -10.43
C GLN A 555 11.94 -19.54 -11.15
N THR A 556 12.14 -18.35 -10.62
CA THR A 556 11.61 -17.11 -11.17
C THR A 556 12.34 -16.70 -12.45
N LEU A 557 11.56 -16.44 -13.49
CA LEU A 557 11.94 -15.66 -14.65
C LEU A 557 11.49 -14.21 -14.46
N GLU A 558 12.41 -13.25 -14.39
CA GLU A 558 12.11 -11.82 -14.43
C GLU A 558 12.45 -11.23 -15.81
N MET A 559 11.55 -10.44 -16.37
CA MET A 559 11.69 -9.78 -17.66
C MET A 559 11.44 -8.28 -17.50
N ALA A 560 12.36 -7.47 -18.02
CA ALA A 560 12.19 -6.03 -18.12
C ALA A 560 11.54 -5.66 -19.46
N VAL A 561 10.50 -4.82 -19.40
CA VAL A 561 9.74 -4.38 -20.57
C VAL A 561 9.91 -2.87 -20.76
N ASP A 562 10.39 -2.49 -21.93
CA ASP A 562 10.54 -1.12 -22.39
C ASP A 562 9.34 -0.79 -23.30
N VAL A 563 8.43 0.02 -22.79
CA VAL A 563 7.17 0.30 -23.46
C VAL A 563 7.20 1.70 -24.06
N ASP A 564 7.08 1.78 -25.39
CA ASP A 564 6.83 3.04 -26.09
C ASP A 564 5.32 3.31 -26.12
N ALA A 565 4.80 3.78 -24.99
CA ALA A 565 3.40 4.16 -24.81
C ALA A 565 3.26 5.52 -24.12
N THR A 566 2.15 6.20 -24.39
CA THR A 566 1.79 7.44 -23.69
C THR A 566 0.69 7.11 -22.69
N TYR A 567 0.97 7.33 -21.41
CA TYR A 567 0.03 7.18 -20.30
C TYR A 567 0.28 8.30 -19.30
N ALA A 568 -0.77 8.73 -18.59
CA ALA A 568 -0.67 9.74 -17.54
C ALA A 568 -0.30 9.12 -16.18
N ASN A 569 -0.77 7.90 -15.92
CA ASN A 569 -0.56 7.16 -14.70
C ASN A 569 -0.18 5.69 -15.00
N PRO A 570 1.07 5.27 -14.75
CA PRO A 570 1.50 3.89 -15.00
C PRO A 570 0.85 2.85 -14.08
N TYR A 571 0.12 3.28 -13.05
CA TYR A 571 -0.48 2.41 -12.06
C TYR A 571 -1.97 2.18 -12.28
N ASP A 572 -2.60 2.97 -13.15
CA ASP A 572 -4.01 2.85 -13.46
C ASP A 572 -4.20 1.90 -14.66
N PRO A 573 -4.77 0.70 -14.45
CA PRO A 573 -4.98 -0.25 -15.55
C PRO A 573 -5.98 0.23 -16.61
N ALA A 574 -6.78 1.28 -16.33
CA ALA A 574 -7.63 1.93 -17.32
C ALA A 574 -6.86 2.91 -18.23
N ASP A 575 -5.67 3.37 -17.81
CA ASP A 575 -4.78 4.22 -18.60
C ASP A 575 -3.74 3.38 -19.34
N ILE A 576 -3.13 2.40 -18.66
CA ILE A 576 -2.22 1.43 -19.27
C ILE A 576 -2.28 0.06 -18.61
N SER A 577 -2.51 -0.98 -19.43
CA SER A 577 -2.48 -2.37 -19.04
C SER A 577 -1.46 -3.14 -19.88
N LEU A 578 -0.50 -3.77 -19.20
CA LEU A 578 0.51 -4.62 -19.82
C LEU A 578 0.43 -6.02 -19.21
N CYS A 579 0.30 -7.06 -20.03
CA CYS A 579 0.17 -8.45 -19.60
C CYS A 579 1.03 -9.38 -20.45
N ALA A 580 1.68 -10.37 -19.84
CA ALA A 580 2.26 -11.52 -20.53
C ALA A 580 1.33 -12.73 -20.51
N TYR A 581 1.36 -13.50 -21.60
CA TYR A 581 0.70 -14.77 -21.75
C TYR A 581 1.76 -15.84 -21.98
N PHE A 582 1.86 -16.78 -21.04
CA PHE A 582 2.81 -17.88 -21.07
C PHE A 582 2.08 -19.17 -21.44
N THR A 583 2.48 -19.84 -22.52
CA THR A 583 1.95 -21.16 -22.88
C THR A 583 2.93 -22.23 -22.45
N SER A 584 2.49 -23.16 -21.59
CA SER A 584 3.30 -24.28 -21.12
C SER A 584 3.41 -25.41 -22.16
N PRO A 585 4.30 -26.40 -21.95
CA PRO A 585 4.43 -27.58 -22.81
C PRO A 585 3.13 -28.38 -22.95
N SER A 586 2.26 -28.39 -21.93
CA SER A 586 0.95 -29.03 -21.99
C SER A 586 -0.12 -28.20 -22.73
N GLY A 587 0.20 -26.96 -23.11
CA GLY A 587 -0.73 -26.02 -23.74
C GLY A 587 -1.53 -25.18 -22.74
N LYS A 588 -1.24 -25.26 -21.43
CA LYS A 588 -1.84 -24.36 -20.43
C LYS A 588 -1.37 -22.93 -20.69
N ILE A 589 -2.30 -21.97 -20.67
CA ILE A 589 -1.98 -20.55 -20.83
C ILE A 589 -2.14 -19.85 -19.48
N ASP A 590 -1.03 -19.31 -18.96
CA ASP A 590 -1.02 -18.45 -17.79
C ASP A 590 -0.96 -16.98 -18.21
N ARG A 591 -1.82 -16.14 -17.63
CA ARG A 591 -1.78 -14.69 -17.80
C ARG A 591 -1.15 -14.04 -16.58
N VAL A 592 -0.15 -13.20 -16.79
CA VAL A 592 0.53 -12.44 -15.74
C VAL A 592 0.53 -10.96 -16.09
N ALA A 593 0.09 -10.11 -15.16
CA ALA A 593 0.18 -8.67 -15.34
C ALA A 593 1.63 -8.20 -15.15
N ALA A 594 2.05 -7.22 -15.95
CA ALA A 594 3.26 -6.48 -15.69
C ALA A 594 3.00 -5.42 -14.61
N PHE A 595 4.06 -4.97 -13.96
CA PHE A 595 3.98 -3.92 -12.95
C PHE A 595 5.04 -2.84 -13.20
N PHE A 596 4.69 -1.61 -12.87
CA PHE A 596 5.62 -0.49 -12.90
C PHE A 596 6.48 -0.48 -11.63
N ASN A 597 7.78 -0.32 -11.84
CA ASN A 597 8.83 -0.58 -10.89
C ASN A 597 9.95 0.47 -10.98
N GLN A 598 10.44 0.88 -9.82
CA GLN A 598 11.71 1.57 -9.68
C GLN A 598 12.67 0.68 -8.89
N ASP A 599 13.80 0.33 -9.49
CA ASP A 599 14.88 -0.38 -8.78
C ASP A 599 15.72 0.61 -7.96
N PHE A 600 16.29 0.13 -6.85
CA PHE A 600 17.14 0.94 -5.98
C PHE A 600 18.47 0.24 -5.67
N ASP A 601 19.51 1.04 -5.47
CA ASP A 601 20.74 0.65 -4.77
C ASP A 601 20.56 0.88 -3.27
N LEU A 602 20.96 -0.11 -2.46
CA LEU A 602 20.97 -0.02 -1.01
C LEU A 602 22.41 0.18 -0.51
N ALA A 603 22.66 1.32 0.13
CA ALA A 603 23.90 1.61 0.84
C ALA A 603 23.60 1.93 2.31
N GLY A 604 23.82 0.97 3.21
CA GLY A 604 23.36 1.07 4.59
C GLY A 604 21.84 1.07 4.66
N SER A 605 21.22 2.18 5.05
CA SER A 605 19.77 2.40 5.04
C SER A 605 19.27 3.30 3.90
N ALA A 606 20.20 3.88 3.12
CA ALA A 606 19.86 4.78 2.03
C ALA A 606 19.49 4.00 0.75
N LEU A 607 18.44 4.47 0.07
CA LEU A 607 17.94 3.93 -1.18
C LEU A 607 18.14 4.95 -2.30
N THR A 608 18.92 4.61 -3.32
CA THR A 608 19.17 5.47 -4.49
C THR A 608 18.52 4.85 -5.73
N PRO A 609 17.64 5.57 -6.46
CA PRO A 609 17.01 5.05 -7.67
C PRO A 609 18.04 4.67 -8.74
N ARG A 610 17.89 3.48 -9.34
CA ARG A 610 18.65 3.04 -10.52
C ARG A 610 18.00 3.52 -11.81
N GLN A 611 18.80 3.75 -12.84
CA GLN A 611 18.28 3.98 -14.19
C GLN A 611 17.94 2.65 -14.88
N GLY A 612 16.82 2.59 -15.61
CA GLY A 612 16.39 1.40 -16.33
C GLY A 612 14.93 1.46 -16.78
N PRO A 613 14.47 0.46 -17.54
CA PRO A 613 13.06 0.32 -17.89
C PRO A 613 12.23 0.10 -16.63
N ALA A 614 11.10 0.80 -16.55
CA ALA A 614 10.27 0.77 -15.35
C ALA A 614 9.29 -0.41 -15.32
N TRP A 615 8.94 -1.05 -16.44
CA TRP A 615 8.01 -2.17 -16.42
C TRP A 615 8.71 -3.51 -16.24
N LYS A 616 8.16 -4.37 -15.38
CA LYS A 616 8.65 -5.72 -15.13
C LYS A 616 7.53 -6.75 -15.20
N ILE A 617 7.90 -7.97 -15.57
CA ILE A 617 7.06 -9.17 -15.54
C ILE A 617 7.84 -10.26 -14.82
N ARG A 618 7.19 -10.99 -13.92
CA ARG A 618 7.78 -12.14 -13.23
C ARG A 618 6.94 -13.40 -13.45
N TYR A 619 7.56 -14.48 -13.88
CA TYR A 619 6.89 -15.75 -14.15
C TYR A 619 7.68 -16.95 -13.61
N THR A 620 6.99 -17.99 -13.13
CA THR A 620 7.63 -19.16 -12.53
C THR A 620 7.08 -20.44 -13.17
N PRO A 621 7.80 -21.05 -14.13
CA PRO A 621 7.29 -22.21 -14.86
C PRO A 621 7.23 -23.45 -13.96
N SER A 622 6.12 -24.19 -14.05
CA SER A 622 5.85 -25.39 -13.23
C SER A 622 5.99 -26.71 -13.99
N GLU A 623 6.16 -26.69 -15.31
CA GLU A 623 6.32 -27.88 -16.15
C GLU A 623 7.69 -27.86 -16.83
N VAL A 624 8.36 -29.00 -16.95
CA VAL A 624 9.62 -29.09 -17.71
C VAL A 624 9.28 -29.14 -19.20
N GLY A 625 9.99 -28.35 -20.01
CA GLY A 625 9.81 -28.34 -21.47
C GLY A 625 9.84 -26.93 -22.06
N GLN A 626 9.39 -26.81 -23.31
CA GLN A 626 9.39 -25.56 -24.06
C GLN A 626 8.15 -24.72 -23.77
N TYR A 627 8.35 -23.46 -23.39
CA TYR A 627 7.31 -22.46 -23.21
C TYR A 627 7.30 -21.46 -24.35
N THR A 628 6.13 -20.88 -24.63
CA THR A 628 6.02 -19.63 -25.41
C THR A 628 5.56 -18.48 -24.53
N CYS A 629 5.94 -17.25 -24.86
CA CYS A 629 5.53 -16.03 -24.18
C CYS A 629 5.16 -14.95 -25.19
N LEU A 630 4.04 -14.26 -24.94
CA LEU A 630 3.58 -13.10 -25.69
C LEU A 630 3.22 -11.97 -24.72
N VAL A 631 3.68 -10.75 -24.97
CA VAL A 631 3.31 -9.57 -24.18
C VAL A 631 2.30 -8.73 -24.95
N CYS A 632 1.21 -8.36 -24.28
CA CYS A 632 0.14 -7.52 -24.80
C CYS A 632 0.07 -6.22 -24.01
N LEU A 633 -0.05 -5.10 -24.71
CA LEU A 633 -0.21 -3.75 -24.18
C LEU A 633 -1.54 -3.18 -24.66
N ASP A 634 -2.30 -2.60 -23.74
CA ASP A 634 -3.46 -1.75 -24.01
C ASP A 634 -3.26 -0.43 -23.27
N ASP A 635 -3.35 0.70 -23.96
CA ASP A 635 -3.24 2.04 -23.36
C ASP A 635 -4.48 2.90 -23.65
N GLY A 636 -5.63 2.26 -23.89
CA GLY A 636 -6.88 2.94 -24.22
C GLY A 636 -6.95 3.49 -25.65
N ASN A 637 -5.86 3.41 -26.41
CA ASN A 637 -5.78 3.85 -27.81
C ASN A 637 -5.57 2.68 -28.79
N GLY A 638 -5.68 1.43 -28.32
CA GLY A 638 -5.60 0.21 -29.10
C GLY A 638 -4.64 -0.84 -28.52
N LEU A 639 -4.90 -2.10 -28.86
CA LEU A 639 -4.10 -3.23 -28.41
C LEU A 639 -2.83 -3.39 -29.26
N ALA A 640 -1.67 -3.45 -28.63
CA ALA A 640 -0.39 -3.84 -29.21
C ALA A 640 0.07 -5.20 -28.66
N ARG A 641 0.85 -5.95 -29.45
CA ARG A 641 1.37 -7.26 -29.09
C ARG A 641 2.85 -7.36 -29.46
N SER A 642 3.65 -8.01 -28.62
CA SER A 642 5.03 -8.37 -28.95
C SER A 642 5.04 -9.49 -29.98
N GLY A 643 6.23 -9.85 -30.48
CA GLY A 643 6.41 -11.17 -31.10
C GLY A 643 6.29 -12.29 -30.05
N GLU A 644 5.93 -13.49 -30.49
CA GLU A 644 6.06 -14.69 -29.64
C GLU A 644 7.54 -14.96 -29.35
N ARG A 645 7.85 -15.30 -28.10
CA ARG A 645 9.18 -15.69 -27.62
C ARG A 645 9.12 -17.09 -27.02
N ARG A 646 10.27 -17.76 -26.92
CA ARG A 646 10.38 -19.11 -26.38
C ARG A 646 11.49 -19.20 -25.34
N PHE A 647 11.26 -20.01 -24.31
CA PHE A 647 12.29 -20.42 -23.36
C PHE A 647 12.09 -21.89 -22.97
N THR A 648 13.12 -22.50 -22.38
CA THR A 648 13.07 -23.89 -21.90
C THR A 648 13.05 -23.91 -20.38
N CYS A 649 12.05 -24.57 -19.81
CA CYS A 649 12.03 -24.93 -18.41
C CYS A 649 12.75 -26.27 -18.20
N GLU A 650 13.76 -26.31 -17.33
CA GLU A 650 14.56 -27.51 -17.03
C GLU A 650 14.21 -28.07 -15.65
N PRO A 651 14.48 -29.37 -15.38
CA PRO A 651 14.36 -29.91 -14.02
C PRO A 651 15.21 -29.11 -13.03
N SER A 652 14.69 -28.91 -11.83
CA SER A 652 15.40 -28.23 -10.74
C SER A 652 15.17 -28.96 -9.41
N SER A 653 15.93 -28.59 -8.38
CA SER A 653 15.74 -29.06 -7.01
C SER A 653 14.69 -28.26 -6.21
N ALA A 654 14.04 -27.26 -6.82
CA ALA A 654 13.02 -26.48 -6.15
C ALA A 654 11.76 -27.34 -5.93
N LYS A 655 11.18 -27.23 -4.74
CA LYS A 655 10.04 -28.04 -4.30
C LYS A 655 8.71 -27.60 -4.92
N GLY A 656 8.63 -26.34 -5.35
CA GLY A 656 7.42 -25.71 -5.86
C GLY A 656 6.55 -25.09 -4.77
N PHE A 657 5.35 -24.68 -5.16
CA PHE A 657 4.42 -23.94 -4.30
C PHE A 657 3.81 -24.85 -3.23
N VAL A 658 3.45 -24.26 -2.09
CA VAL A 658 2.78 -24.99 -1.01
C VAL A 658 1.27 -25.05 -1.27
N ARG A 659 0.68 -26.23 -1.10
CA ARG A 659 -0.72 -26.55 -1.37
C ARG A 659 -1.37 -27.28 -0.20
N VAL A 660 -2.70 -27.23 -0.13
CA VAL A 660 -3.45 -28.24 0.59
C VAL A 660 -3.16 -29.61 -0.02
N SER A 661 -2.77 -30.57 0.81
CA SER A 661 -2.39 -31.90 0.34
C SER A 661 -3.62 -32.66 -0.19
N PRO A 662 -3.53 -33.25 -1.40
CA PRO A 662 -4.61 -34.10 -1.93
C PRO A 662 -4.71 -35.45 -1.19
N LYS A 663 -3.67 -35.84 -0.44
CA LYS A 663 -3.66 -37.08 0.35
C LYS A 663 -4.41 -36.93 1.68
N ASP A 664 -4.27 -35.76 2.31
CA ASP A 664 -5.03 -35.40 3.50
C ASP A 664 -5.27 -33.88 3.55
N PRO A 665 -6.51 -33.40 3.37
CA PRO A 665 -6.83 -31.98 3.26
C PRO A 665 -6.60 -31.18 4.55
N ARG A 666 -6.23 -31.85 5.65
CA ARG A 666 -5.82 -31.20 6.91
C ARG A 666 -4.37 -30.73 6.92
N TYR A 667 -3.55 -31.14 5.94
CA TYR A 667 -2.12 -30.88 5.90
C TYR A 667 -1.70 -30.20 4.60
N LEU A 668 -0.46 -29.70 4.57
CA LEU A 668 0.13 -29.03 3.41
C LEU A 668 1.27 -29.84 2.81
N ALA A 669 1.49 -29.67 1.51
CA ALA A 669 2.60 -30.26 0.77
C ALA A 669 3.08 -29.30 -0.32
N HIS A 670 4.35 -29.40 -0.71
CA HIS A 670 4.86 -28.75 -1.91
C HIS A 670 4.35 -29.45 -3.18
N ASP A 671 4.42 -28.77 -4.33
CA ASP A 671 4.07 -29.36 -5.64
C ASP A 671 4.89 -30.62 -5.99
N ASP A 672 6.11 -30.79 -5.44
CA ASP A 672 6.91 -32.03 -5.58
C ASP A 672 6.41 -33.20 -4.71
N GLY A 673 5.40 -32.97 -3.88
CA GLY A 673 4.79 -33.94 -2.96
C GLY A 673 5.44 -34.01 -1.58
N SER A 674 6.51 -33.25 -1.32
CA SER A 674 7.14 -33.23 0.01
C SER A 674 6.25 -32.54 1.06
N PRO A 675 6.21 -33.02 2.31
CA PRO A 675 5.34 -32.46 3.34
C PRO A 675 5.78 -31.05 3.74
N PHE A 676 4.80 -30.19 4.01
CA PHE A 676 5.02 -28.85 4.56
C PHE A 676 4.23 -28.69 5.86
N PHE A 677 4.94 -28.40 6.96
CA PHE A 677 4.33 -28.07 8.24
C PHE A 677 4.78 -26.67 8.63
N ILE A 678 3.83 -25.76 8.85
CA ILE A 678 4.16 -24.35 9.14
C ILE A 678 4.80 -24.28 10.53
N LEU A 679 6.01 -23.74 10.61
CA LEU A 679 6.76 -23.62 11.85
C LEU A 679 7.53 -22.30 11.87
N GLY A 680 7.10 -21.36 12.71
CA GLY A 680 7.71 -20.05 12.82
C GLY A 680 6.91 -19.14 13.72
N VAL A 681 7.24 -17.85 13.68
CA VAL A 681 6.70 -16.84 14.60
C VAL A 681 6.12 -15.67 13.82
N SER A 682 5.11 -15.05 14.41
CA SER A 682 4.42 -13.89 13.85
C SER A 682 4.79 -12.65 14.65
N GLY A 683 4.47 -11.49 14.10
CA GLY A 683 4.82 -10.21 14.69
C GLY A 683 5.51 -9.28 13.71
N TRP A 684 5.76 -8.07 14.19
CA TRP A 684 6.50 -7.07 13.44
C TRP A 684 7.87 -7.59 13.01
N LEU A 685 8.25 -7.32 11.77
CA LEU A 685 9.63 -7.52 11.37
C LEU A 685 10.53 -6.44 11.97
N PRO A 686 11.84 -6.69 12.12
CA PRO A 686 12.80 -5.64 12.44
C PRO A 686 12.72 -4.45 11.47
N GLN A 687 13.07 -3.25 11.94
CA GLN A 687 13.02 -2.04 11.11
C GLN A 687 14.10 -2.02 10.02
N SER A 688 15.27 -2.63 10.29
CA SER A 688 16.38 -2.71 9.35
C SER A 688 16.29 -3.96 8.46
N LEU A 689 16.48 -3.77 7.14
CA LEU A 689 16.54 -4.88 6.18
C LEU A 689 17.64 -5.90 6.50
N ALA A 690 18.77 -5.45 7.08
CA ALA A 690 19.86 -6.34 7.48
C ALA A 690 19.49 -7.19 8.72
N GLU A 691 18.71 -6.62 9.64
CA GLU A 691 18.21 -7.37 10.80
C GLU A 691 17.15 -8.40 10.40
N ILE A 692 16.33 -8.09 9.39
CA ILE A 692 15.38 -9.05 8.80
C ILE A 692 16.12 -10.24 8.19
N ASP A 693 17.14 -10.00 7.36
CA ASP A 693 17.92 -11.08 6.74
C ASP A 693 18.61 -11.95 7.82
N LYS A 694 19.16 -11.32 8.86
CA LYS A 694 19.73 -12.03 10.03
C LYS A 694 18.67 -12.84 10.79
N GLN A 695 17.48 -12.29 11.00
CA GLN A 695 16.39 -13.00 11.66
C GLN A 695 15.98 -14.24 10.86
N PHE A 696 15.82 -14.12 9.54
CA PHE A 696 15.46 -15.25 8.68
C PHE A 696 16.55 -16.31 8.64
N GLN A 697 17.83 -15.91 8.63
CA GLN A 697 18.95 -16.83 8.77
C GLN A 697 18.89 -17.61 10.10
N LEU A 698 18.62 -16.94 11.22
CA LEU A 698 18.47 -17.58 12.52
C LEU A 698 17.25 -18.52 12.57
N GLN A 699 16.14 -18.12 11.94
CA GLN A 699 14.96 -18.96 11.81
C GLN A 699 15.28 -20.27 11.06
N GLN A 700 15.91 -20.17 9.90
CA GLN A 700 16.34 -21.31 9.10
C GLN A 700 17.25 -22.26 9.89
N GLN A 701 18.27 -21.73 10.56
CA GLN A 701 19.22 -22.53 11.36
C GLN A 701 18.55 -23.29 12.51
N ASN A 702 17.36 -22.85 12.93
CA ASN A 702 16.55 -23.47 13.97
C ASN A 702 15.33 -24.23 13.41
N GLY A 703 15.32 -24.55 12.12
CA GLY A 703 14.30 -25.38 11.48
C GLY A 703 12.95 -24.68 11.27
N GLN A 704 12.87 -23.37 11.45
CA GLN A 704 11.68 -22.59 11.10
C GLN A 704 11.65 -22.33 9.60
N ASN A 705 10.44 -22.20 9.06
CA ASN A 705 10.17 -22.04 7.63
C ASN A 705 9.09 -20.98 7.36
N TYR A 706 8.72 -20.17 8.36
CA TYR A 706 7.60 -19.24 8.28
C TYR A 706 7.89 -17.89 8.96
N ALA A 707 7.38 -16.80 8.37
CA ALA A 707 7.30 -15.49 9.01
C ALA A 707 6.05 -14.70 8.56
N PHE A 708 5.49 -13.92 9.49
CA PHE A 708 4.39 -13.00 9.23
C PHE A 708 4.90 -11.71 8.59
N PHE A 709 4.25 -11.24 7.52
CA PHE A 709 4.64 -10.02 6.81
C PHE A 709 3.48 -9.03 6.68
N PRO A 710 3.40 -8.02 7.56
CA PRO A 710 2.42 -6.94 7.44
C PRO A 710 2.87 -6.00 6.31
N THR A 711 2.17 -6.04 5.18
CA THR A 711 2.60 -5.32 3.97
C THR A 711 2.61 -3.78 4.14
N PHE A 712 1.86 -3.29 5.12
CA PHE A 712 1.74 -1.89 5.52
C PHE A 712 2.78 -1.42 6.54
N GLN A 713 3.67 -2.30 7.03
CA GLN A 713 4.66 -1.96 8.07
C GLN A 713 5.56 -0.77 7.68
N TRP A 714 5.77 -0.53 6.38
CA TRP A 714 6.55 0.61 5.86
C TRP A 714 5.69 1.77 5.38
N GLY A 715 4.46 1.87 5.88
CA GLY A 715 3.49 2.91 5.55
C GLY A 715 2.49 2.48 4.48
N GLU A 716 1.60 3.40 4.15
CA GLU A 716 0.56 3.19 3.14
C GLU A 716 1.20 2.91 1.77
N LEU A 717 0.79 1.81 1.12
CA LEU A 717 1.37 1.34 -0.14
C LEU A 717 0.97 2.19 -1.34
N ARG A 718 -0.08 3.00 -1.22
CA ARG A 718 -0.60 3.85 -2.30
C ARG A 718 -1.15 5.18 -1.83
N THR A 719 -1.35 6.13 -2.73
CA THR A 719 -2.01 7.41 -2.45
C THR A 719 -3.28 7.59 -3.28
N TRP A 720 -4.00 8.69 -3.04
CA TRP A 720 -5.01 9.21 -3.95
C TRP A 720 -4.51 10.47 -4.68
N PRO A 721 -4.62 10.57 -6.02
CA PRO A 721 -5.03 9.50 -6.95
C PRO A 721 -4.01 8.33 -6.97
N LEU A 722 -4.41 7.19 -7.55
CA LEU A 722 -3.70 5.89 -7.47
C LEU A 722 -2.22 5.98 -7.88
N VAL A 723 -1.32 6.05 -6.90
CA VAL A 723 0.13 6.01 -7.10
C VAL A 723 0.72 5.10 -6.03
N TYR A 724 1.53 4.11 -6.43
CA TYR A 724 2.16 3.21 -5.47
C TYR A 724 3.51 3.73 -4.96
N SER A 725 3.79 3.48 -3.69
CA SER A 725 5.09 3.75 -3.07
C SER A 725 6.14 2.77 -3.59
N GLN A 726 6.96 3.22 -4.54
CA GLN A 726 8.05 2.39 -5.09
C GLN A 726 9.09 1.99 -4.04
N PHE A 727 9.32 2.83 -3.02
CA PHE A 727 10.20 2.49 -1.91
C PHE A 727 9.65 1.35 -1.05
N ALA A 728 8.35 1.40 -0.70
CA ALA A 728 7.73 0.35 0.10
C ALA A 728 7.70 -0.97 -0.67
N LEU A 729 7.27 -0.94 -1.94
CA LEU A 729 7.23 -2.13 -2.78
C LEU A 729 8.63 -2.71 -3.04
N TRP A 730 9.65 -1.89 -3.27
CA TRP A 730 11.03 -2.39 -3.41
C TRP A 730 11.55 -3.04 -2.12
N ARG A 731 11.21 -2.50 -0.94
CA ARG A 731 11.57 -3.14 0.34
C ARG A 731 10.89 -4.49 0.51
N MET A 732 9.63 -4.62 0.09
CA MET A 732 8.94 -5.91 0.08
C MET A 732 9.64 -6.91 -0.86
N ASP A 733 10.08 -6.48 -2.05
CA ASP A 733 10.89 -7.35 -2.94
C ASP A 733 12.17 -7.83 -2.24
N TRP A 734 12.86 -6.93 -1.54
CA TRP A 734 14.08 -7.26 -0.81
C TRP A 734 13.81 -8.29 0.31
N ILE A 735 12.74 -8.09 1.07
CA ILE A 735 12.36 -8.98 2.17
C ILE A 735 11.93 -10.35 1.66
N LEU A 736 11.17 -10.41 0.56
CA LEU A 736 10.84 -11.66 -0.12
C LEU A 736 12.11 -12.37 -0.60
N SER A 737 13.06 -11.63 -1.17
CA SER A 737 14.36 -12.19 -1.58
C SER A 737 15.17 -12.73 -0.38
N CYS A 738 15.09 -12.09 0.80
CA CYS A 738 15.64 -12.65 2.03
C CYS A 738 14.96 -13.97 2.40
N ALA A 739 13.63 -14.01 2.31
CA ALA A 739 12.85 -15.19 2.64
C ALA A 739 13.20 -16.38 1.72
N GLU A 740 13.32 -16.14 0.41
CA GLU A 740 13.75 -17.12 -0.60
C GLU A 740 15.13 -17.71 -0.28
N ARG A 741 16.13 -16.86 0.01
CA ARG A 741 17.49 -17.32 0.36
C ARG A 741 17.53 -18.23 1.57
N HIS A 742 16.67 -17.97 2.56
CA HIS A 742 16.65 -18.70 3.83
C HIS A 742 15.57 -19.78 3.90
N GLY A 743 14.78 -20.00 2.83
CA GLY A 743 13.70 -20.98 2.81
C GLY A 743 12.54 -20.65 3.75
N ILE A 744 12.37 -19.36 4.09
CA ILE A 744 11.25 -18.86 4.89
C ILE A 744 10.09 -18.56 3.94
N HIS A 745 8.88 -18.97 4.30
CA HIS A 745 7.67 -18.66 3.56
C HIS A 745 6.91 -17.54 4.27
N LEU A 746 6.50 -16.53 3.51
CA LEU A 746 5.86 -15.33 4.03
C LEU A 746 4.35 -15.41 3.92
N GLN A 747 3.67 -15.02 4.99
CA GLN A 747 2.28 -14.64 4.93
C GLN A 747 2.19 -13.16 4.60
N PHE A 748 1.70 -12.83 3.41
CA PHE A 748 1.41 -11.44 3.06
C PHE A 748 0.07 -11.07 3.64
N PHE A 749 0.01 -9.90 4.26
CA PHE A 749 -1.20 -9.43 4.88
C PHE A 749 -1.55 -8.01 4.48
N ASP A 750 -2.78 -7.82 4.01
CA ASP A 750 -3.37 -6.50 3.80
C ASP A 750 -4.19 -6.06 5.04
N ASP A 751 -4.12 -4.77 5.36
CA ASP A 751 -4.85 -4.16 6.47
C ASP A 751 -5.93 -3.18 5.99
N GLU A 752 -6.43 -3.36 4.75
CA GLU A 752 -7.32 -2.37 4.10
C GLU A 752 -8.58 -2.09 4.93
N MET A 753 -9.01 -3.06 5.72
CA MET A 753 -10.24 -3.04 6.51
C MET A 753 -10.01 -2.96 8.04
N ARG A 754 -8.78 -2.69 8.50
CA ARG A 754 -8.42 -2.68 9.93
C ARG A 754 -9.09 -1.57 10.74
N ARG A 755 -9.45 -1.85 12.00
CA ARG A 755 -9.91 -0.87 13.05
C ARG A 755 -8.92 0.26 13.38
N GLY A 756 -7.68 0.20 12.89
CA GLY A 756 -6.65 1.21 13.08
C GLY A 756 -7.04 2.58 12.50
N PRO A 757 -6.14 3.58 12.50
CA PRO A 757 -6.46 4.92 12.01
C PRO A 757 -6.79 4.88 10.51
N PHE A 758 -8.09 4.78 10.19
CA PHE A 758 -8.61 4.88 8.83
C PHE A 758 -8.08 6.12 8.10
N ALA A 759 -7.79 7.18 8.83
CA ALA A 759 -7.30 8.43 8.30
C ALA A 759 -5.86 8.42 7.77
N ASP A 760 -5.12 7.31 7.90
CA ASP A 760 -3.87 7.12 7.17
C ASP A 760 -4.07 6.45 5.80
N LYS A 761 -5.29 5.96 5.51
CA LYS A 761 -5.58 5.20 4.29
C LYS A 761 -5.80 6.11 3.08
N ALA A 762 -5.37 5.65 1.92
CA ALA A 762 -5.63 6.34 0.65
C ALA A 762 -7.14 6.50 0.33
N PHE A 763 -7.99 5.69 0.96
CA PHE A 763 -9.44 5.78 0.83
C PHE A 763 -10.06 6.98 1.55
N ASP A 764 -9.41 7.46 2.61
CA ASP A 764 -10.01 8.49 3.46
C ASP A 764 -10.15 9.81 2.70
N ARG A 765 -11.30 10.44 2.87
CA ARG A 765 -11.63 11.76 2.37
C ARG A 765 -10.67 12.84 2.88
N ALA A 766 -10.10 12.68 4.07
CA ALA A 766 -9.05 13.57 4.57
C ALA A 766 -7.78 13.53 3.69
N ASN A 767 -7.49 12.37 3.08
CA ASN A 767 -6.39 12.17 2.13
C ASN A 767 -6.81 12.39 0.66
N GLY A 768 -8.01 12.95 0.42
CA GLY A 768 -8.59 13.17 -0.89
C GLY A 768 -9.34 11.98 -1.48
N GLY A 769 -9.35 10.83 -0.79
CA GLY A 769 -10.04 9.61 -1.20
C GLY A 769 -11.58 9.70 -1.12
N PRO A 770 -12.30 8.64 -1.57
CA PRO A 770 -13.75 8.70 -1.74
C PRO A 770 -14.57 8.31 -0.50
N CYS A 771 -13.95 7.89 0.60
CA CYS A 771 -14.63 7.31 1.77
C CYS A 771 -14.49 8.18 3.02
N GLU A 772 -15.58 8.41 3.76
CA GLU A 772 -15.53 9.11 5.06
C GLU A 772 -15.33 8.14 6.24
N SER A 773 -15.38 6.84 5.98
CA SER A 773 -15.16 5.79 6.98
C SER A 773 -14.70 4.48 6.33
N VAL A 774 -14.08 3.60 7.11
CA VAL A 774 -13.59 2.29 6.63
C VAL A 774 -14.73 1.41 6.09
N GLU A 775 -15.95 1.53 6.63
CA GLU A 775 -17.11 0.78 6.18
C GLU A 775 -17.52 1.11 4.73
N MET A 776 -17.26 2.35 4.29
CA MET A 776 -17.54 2.75 2.91
C MET A 776 -16.63 2.07 1.89
N VAL A 777 -15.48 1.51 2.29
CA VAL A 777 -14.62 0.73 1.38
C VAL A 777 -15.39 -0.45 0.77
N CYS A 778 -16.30 -1.07 1.53
CA CYS A 778 -17.12 -2.18 1.04
C CYS A 778 -18.23 -1.76 0.06
N THR A 779 -18.60 -0.48 -0.04
CA THR A 779 -19.79 -0.03 -0.80
C THR A 779 -19.49 1.02 -1.86
N ASN A 780 -18.43 1.80 -1.69
CA ASN A 780 -18.02 2.83 -2.64
C ASN A 780 -17.29 2.17 -3.83
N GLY A 781 -17.84 2.33 -5.03
CA GLY A 781 -17.30 1.69 -6.24
C GLY A 781 -15.85 2.07 -6.55
N THR A 782 -15.44 3.31 -6.25
CA THR A 782 -14.06 3.78 -6.43
C THR A 782 -13.11 3.13 -5.42
N ALA A 783 -13.51 3.04 -4.15
CA ALA A 783 -12.70 2.37 -3.13
C ALA A 783 -12.56 0.87 -3.39
N ARG A 784 -13.64 0.20 -3.83
CA ARG A 784 -13.57 -1.21 -4.26
C ARG A 784 -12.61 -1.38 -5.44
N ALA A 785 -12.62 -0.45 -6.42
CA ALA A 785 -11.66 -0.49 -7.53
C ALA A 785 -10.21 -0.35 -7.06
N MET A 786 -9.94 0.63 -6.19
CA MET A 786 -8.61 0.82 -5.59
C MET A 786 -8.12 -0.41 -4.80
N SER A 787 -9.02 -1.12 -4.11
CA SER A 787 -8.70 -2.38 -3.41
C SER A 787 -8.27 -3.46 -4.42
N ARG A 788 -9.06 -3.65 -5.49
CA ARG A 788 -8.73 -4.59 -6.57
C ARG A 788 -7.40 -4.28 -7.23
N ASP A 789 -7.13 -2.99 -7.48
CA ASP A 789 -5.90 -2.57 -8.14
C ASP A 789 -4.68 -2.85 -7.26
N LEU A 790 -4.76 -2.63 -5.93
CA LEU A 790 -3.69 -3.05 -5.03
C LEU A 790 -3.49 -4.56 -5.04
N VAL A 791 -4.55 -5.34 -4.90
CA VAL A 791 -4.47 -6.82 -4.93
C VAL A 791 -3.81 -7.28 -6.23
N ARG A 792 -4.20 -6.71 -7.37
CA ARG A 792 -3.58 -6.98 -8.68
C ARG A 792 -2.11 -6.60 -8.71
N GLN A 793 -1.75 -5.42 -8.18
CA GLN A 793 -0.36 -4.94 -8.13
C GLN A 793 0.52 -5.87 -7.27
N LEU A 794 0.01 -6.31 -6.12
CA LEU A 794 0.71 -7.23 -5.23
C LEU A 794 0.85 -8.62 -5.87
N ALA A 795 -0.20 -9.16 -6.48
CA ALA A 795 -0.14 -10.42 -7.20
C ALA A 795 0.86 -10.36 -8.37
N ALA A 796 0.77 -9.33 -9.23
CA ALA A 796 1.67 -9.13 -10.36
C ALA A 796 3.15 -9.10 -9.96
N ARG A 797 3.47 -8.49 -8.82
CA ARG A 797 4.84 -8.30 -8.35
C ARG A 797 5.38 -9.49 -7.55
N TYR A 798 4.56 -10.15 -6.71
CA TYR A 798 5.04 -11.11 -5.70
C TYR A 798 4.56 -12.54 -5.88
N ALA A 799 3.45 -12.79 -6.60
CA ALA A 799 2.90 -14.15 -6.73
C ALA A 799 3.85 -15.12 -7.45
N HIS A 800 4.83 -14.63 -8.21
CA HIS A 800 5.83 -15.51 -8.82
C HIS A 800 6.61 -16.38 -7.81
N SER A 801 6.72 -15.97 -6.55
CA SER A 801 7.61 -16.62 -5.57
C SER A 801 6.92 -17.78 -4.85
N PRO A 802 7.46 -19.01 -4.88
CA PRO A 802 7.00 -20.10 -4.02
C PRO A 802 7.14 -19.84 -2.51
N ASN A 803 7.96 -18.83 -2.14
CA ASN A 803 8.14 -18.39 -0.76
C ASN A 803 7.08 -17.37 -0.31
N LEU A 804 6.15 -16.96 -1.17
CA LEU A 804 4.85 -16.49 -0.70
C LEU A 804 4.07 -17.72 -0.25
N LEU A 805 3.78 -17.88 1.05
CA LEU A 805 2.99 -19.01 1.53
C LEU A 805 1.52 -18.80 1.19
N LEU A 806 1.02 -17.64 1.57
CA LEU A 806 -0.39 -17.32 1.59
C LEU A 806 -0.63 -15.81 1.57
N TYR A 807 -1.82 -15.42 1.12
CA TYR A 807 -2.31 -14.05 1.14
C TYR A 807 -3.50 -13.94 2.11
N GLY A 808 -3.39 -13.03 3.08
CA GLY A 808 -4.38 -12.76 4.11
C GLY A 808 -5.22 -11.52 3.81
N PHE A 809 -6.54 -11.68 3.83
CA PHE A 809 -7.51 -10.61 3.57
C PHE A 809 -8.22 -10.17 4.85
N GLY A 810 -8.17 -8.88 5.17
CA GLY A 810 -8.89 -8.27 6.29
C GLY A 810 -8.28 -8.57 7.67
N ASP A 811 -8.14 -7.53 8.50
CA ASP A 811 -7.63 -7.57 9.88
C ASP A 811 -8.59 -6.88 10.84
N GLU A 812 -8.69 -7.31 12.11
CA GLU A 812 -9.33 -6.56 13.21
C GLU A 812 -10.53 -5.69 12.78
N VAL A 813 -11.49 -6.28 12.08
CA VAL A 813 -12.39 -5.49 11.23
C VAL A 813 -13.44 -4.76 12.08
N SER A 814 -13.71 -3.48 11.78
CA SER A 814 -14.55 -2.57 12.58
C SER A 814 -16.04 -2.91 12.72
N PHE A 815 -16.57 -3.88 11.97
CA PHE A 815 -18.01 -3.97 11.79
C PHE A 815 -18.75 -4.42 13.06
N ARG A 816 -19.66 -3.57 13.57
CA ARG A 816 -20.76 -4.03 14.45
C ARG A 816 -21.93 -4.64 13.65
N LYS A 817 -21.99 -4.44 12.31
CA LYS A 817 -22.56 -5.28 11.19
C LYS A 817 -22.74 -4.44 9.91
N PRO A 818 -22.19 -4.87 8.75
CA PRO A 818 -22.97 -5.54 7.72
C PRO A 818 -22.19 -6.73 7.12
N GLU A 819 -22.35 -7.91 7.73
CA GLU A 819 -21.72 -9.18 7.31
C GLU A 819 -21.81 -9.48 5.80
N PRO A 820 -22.94 -9.25 5.09
CA PRO A 820 -23.02 -9.56 3.67
C PRO A 820 -22.11 -8.67 2.80
N LEU A 821 -21.89 -7.42 3.20
CA LEU A 821 -21.09 -6.46 2.43
C LEU A 821 -19.59 -6.72 2.59
N LEU A 822 -19.15 -7.04 3.82
CA LEU A 822 -17.78 -7.49 4.03
C LEU A 822 -17.53 -8.79 3.27
N PHE A 823 -18.43 -9.76 3.36
CA PHE A 823 -18.31 -11.02 2.61
C PHE A 823 -18.21 -10.76 1.09
N SER A 824 -19.07 -9.88 0.56
CA SER A 824 -19.01 -9.46 -0.84
C SER A 824 -17.71 -8.77 -1.23
N TRP A 825 -17.11 -7.98 -0.33
CA TRP A 825 -15.83 -7.33 -0.58
C TRP A 825 -14.68 -8.34 -0.54
N VAL A 826 -14.61 -9.18 0.50
CA VAL A 826 -13.60 -10.24 0.62
C VAL A 826 -13.66 -11.18 -0.57
N GLN A 827 -14.86 -11.61 -0.98
CA GLN A 827 -15.04 -12.46 -2.15
C GLN A 827 -14.50 -11.80 -3.41
N GLU A 828 -14.79 -10.52 -3.63
CA GLU A 828 -14.24 -9.80 -4.78
C GLU A 828 -12.71 -9.72 -4.72
N MET A 829 -12.10 -9.44 -3.56
CA MET A 829 -10.65 -9.37 -3.42
C MET A 829 -9.97 -10.73 -3.63
N VAL A 830 -10.54 -11.80 -3.10
CA VAL A 830 -10.05 -13.18 -3.30
C VAL A 830 -10.17 -13.58 -4.76
N ASP A 831 -11.30 -13.29 -5.41
CA ASP A 831 -11.50 -13.59 -6.83
C ASP A 831 -10.51 -12.84 -7.72
N GLU A 832 -10.26 -11.56 -7.43
CA GLU A 832 -9.27 -10.75 -8.15
C GLU A 832 -7.84 -11.21 -7.91
N PHE A 833 -7.50 -11.61 -6.68
CA PHE A 833 -6.21 -12.21 -6.38
C PHE A 833 -6.02 -13.51 -7.15
N ARG A 834 -7.01 -14.42 -7.12
CA ARG A 834 -6.97 -15.71 -7.84
C ARG A 834 -6.94 -15.53 -9.36
N LEU A 835 -7.55 -14.49 -9.88
CA LEU A 835 -7.47 -14.14 -11.30
C LEU A 835 -6.08 -13.62 -11.69
N ALA A 836 -5.41 -12.89 -10.79
CA ALA A 836 -4.09 -12.32 -11.01
C ALA A 836 -2.93 -13.27 -10.68
N ASP A 837 -3.16 -14.26 -9.81
CA ASP A 837 -2.19 -15.25 -9.36
C ASP A 837 -2.36 -16.59 -10.12
N PRO A 838 -1.58 -16.85 -11.18
CA PRO A 838 -1.68 -18.11 -11.93
C PRO A 838 -1.18 -19.32 -11.12
N TYR A 839 -0.55 -19.09 -9.98
CA TYR A 839 0.02 -20.12 -9.12
C TYR A 839 -0.91 -20.49 -7.97
N ARG A 840 -2.04 -19.82 -7.73
CA ARG A 840 -3.04 -20.23 -6.72
C ARG A 840 -2.44 -20.39 -5.30
N HIS A 841 -1.76 -19.37 -4.81
CA HIS A 841 -1.32 -19.29 -3.42
C HIS A 841 -2.48 -19.50 -2.45
N LEU A 842 -2.18 -20.01 -1.26
CA LEU A 842 -3.19 -20.24 -0.23
C LEU A 842 -3.82 -18.91 0.19
N THR A 843 -5.12 -18.89 0.39
CA THR A 843 -5.82 -17.71 0.93
C THR A 843 -6.33 -17.95 2.34
N ILE A 844 -6.33 -16.89 3.13
CA ILE A 844 -6.92 -16.84 4.46
C ILE A 844 -7.63 -15.51 4.65
N VAL A 845 -8.69 -15.50 5.44
CA VAL A 845 -9.47 -14.28 5.75
C VAL A 845 -9.42 -14.07 7.26
N GLY A 846 -9.12 -12.84 7.67
CA GLY A 846 -9.00 -12.49 9.09
C GLY A 846 -10.36 -12.30 9.78
N GLU A 847 -10.36 -12.63 11.07
CA GLU A 847 -11.43 -12.51 12.07
C GLU A 847 -12.84 -13.02 11.73
N GLY A 848 -13.38 -13.84 12.65
CA GLY A 848 -14.79 -14.19 12.72
C GLY A 848 -15.05 -15.69 12.60
N LYS A 849 -15.88 -16.23 13.52
CA LYS A 849 -16.28 -17.65 13.54
C LYS A 849 -16.95 -18.08 12.23
N GLU A 850 -17.50 -17.13 11.48
CA GLU A 850 -18.15 -17.34 10.19
C GLU A 850 -17.20 -17.91 9.12
N TRP A 851 -15.92 -17.52 9.14
CA TRP A 851 -14.91 -17.95 8.18
C TRP A 851 -14.26 -19.28 8.57
N GLN A 852 -14.42 -19.68 9.83
CA GLN A 852 -13.88 -20.92 10.35
C GLN A 852 -14.64 -22.10 9.75
N GLY A 853 -13.92 -22.97 9.03
CA GLY A 853 -14.48 -24.26 8.60
C GLY A 853 -15.36 -24.21 7.38
N ARG A 854 -15.53 -23.02 6.80
CA ARG A 854 -16.00 -22.94 5.42
C ARG A 854 -14.81 -23.31 4.56
N GLY A 855 -14.70 -24.58 4.20
CA GLY A 855 -13.98 -25.03 3.01
C GLY A 855 -14.67 -24.52 1.73
N SER A 856 -14.98 -23.22 1.72
CA SER A 856 -15.52 -22.49 0.59
C SER A 856 -14.39 -22.15 -0.36
N ASP A 857 -14.73 -21.83 -1.61
CA ASP A 857 -13.82 -21.27 -2.60
C ASP A 857 -13.18 -19.92 -2.19
N LEU A 858 -13.15 -19.55 -0.92
CA LEU A 858 -12.60 -18.29 -0.41
C LEU A 858 -11.35 -18.46 0.45
N VAL A 859 -11.26 -19.57 1.18
CA VAL A 859 -10.29 -19.77 2.25
C VAL A 859 -9.72 -21.17 2.12
N ASP A 860 -8.42 -21.28 1.89
CA ASP A 860 -7.72 -22.56 1.85
C ASP A 860 -7.27 -23.00 3.26
N LEU A 861 -7.01 -22.03 4.15
CA LEU A 861 -6.60 -22.28 5.53
C LEU A 861 -7.63 -21.73 6.53
N GLY A 862 -8.25 -22.62 7.31
CA GLY A 862 -9.09 -22.22 8.42
C GLY A 862 -8.27 -21.64 9.57
N GLY A 863 -8.77 -20.56 10.18
CA GLY A 863 -8.23 -20.01 11.43
C GLY A 863 -7.14 -18.96 11.23
N TRP A 864 -7.42 -17.73 11.67
CA TRP A 864 -6.45 -16.63 11.79
C TRP A 864 -6.14 -16.41 13.29
N TYR A 865 -7.18 -16.08 14.08
CA TYR A 865 -7.25 -16.23 15.54
C TYR A 865 -8.71 -16.11 16.04
N VAL A 866 -8.99 -16.44 17.31
CA VAL A 866 -10.31 -16.23 17.96
C VAL A 866 -10.14 -15.52 19.28
N HIS A 867 -10.56 -14.26 19.29
CA HIS A 867 -10.50 -13.40 20.47
C HIS A 867 -11.00 -14.12 21.73
N ALA A 868 -10.20 -14.10 22.80
CA ALA A 868 -10.44 -14.87 24.03
C ALA A 868 -11.81 -14.60 24.68
N SER A 869 -12.41 -13.43 24.41
CA SER A 869 -13.77 -13.07 24.84
C SER A 869 -14.87 -13.97 24.27
N HIS A 870 -14.60 -14.74 23.22
CA HIS A 870 -15.56 -15.65 22.59
C HIS A 870 -15.48 -17.08 23.11
N LEU A 871 -14.66 -17.31 24.15
CA LEU A 871 -14.38 -18.61 24.72
C LEU A 871 -14.81 -18.67 26.20
N PRO A 872 -14.95 -19.87 26.79
CA PRO A 872 -15.28 -19.99 28.21
C PRO A 872 -14.29 -19.23 29.10
N ASN A 873 -14.81 -18.56 30.13
CA ASN A 873 -14.02 -17.77 31.07
C ASN A 873 -12.83 -18.58 31.62
N GLY A 874 -11.63 -18.00 31.59
CA GLY A 874 -10.41 -18.58 32.16
C GLY A 874 -9.67 -19.57 31.25
N ILE A 875 -10.19 -19.95 30.08
CA ILE A 875 -9.52 -20.92 29.20
C ILE A 875 -8.15 -20.43 28.69
N GLY A 876 -7.98 -19.11 28.54
CA GLY A 876 -6.70 -18.51 28.13
C GLY A 876 -5.55 -18.70 29.14
N THR A 877 -5.84 -19.09 30.38
CA THR A 877 -4.78 -19.41 31.36
C THR A 877 -4.06 -20.74 31.05
N ASP A 878 -4.61 -21.53 30.13
CA ASP A 878 -4.07 -22.80 29.67
C ASP A 878 -4.11 -22.89 28.14
N ILE A 879 -2.96 -22.62 27.51
CA ILE A 879 -2.84 -22.57 26.05
C ILE A 879 -3.24 -23.87 25.36
N ALA A 880 -2.91 -25.05 25.89
CA ALA A 880 -3.31 -26.27 25.19
C ALA A 880 -4.82 -26.52 25.28
N ALA A 881 -5.48 -26.09 26.38
CA ALA A 881 -6.93 -26.13 26.47
C ALA A 881 -7.58 -25.11 25.52
N TYR A 882 -6.98 -23.93 25.40
CA TYR A 882 -7.38 -22.91 24.41
C TYR A 882 -7.30 -23.48 22.98
N VAL A 883 -6.18 -24.06 22.57
CA VAL A 883 -6.03 -24.66 21.22
C VAL A 883 -7.00 -25.85 21.02
N GLU A 884 -7.22 -26.68 22.05
CA GLU A 884 -8.21 -27.77 21.98
C GLU A 884 -9.64 -27.25 21.77
N GLU A 885 -9.99 -26.08 22.31
CA GLU A 885 -11.29 -25.45 22.08
C GLU A 885 -11.41 -24.88 20.66
N GLN A 886 -10.36 -24.23 20.15
CA GLN A 886 -10.33 -23.61 18.83
C GLN A 886 -10.62 -24.59 17.69
N ILE A 887 -10.05 -25.79 17.78
CA ILE A 887 -10.17 -26.79 16.72
C ILE A 887 -11.53 -27.50 16.68
N LYS A 888 -12.30 -27.48 17.76
CA LYS A 888 -13.54 -28.28 17.88
C LYS A 888 -14.53 -28.09 16.73
N PRO A 889 -14.86 -26.84 16.31
CA PRO A 889 -15.80 -26.63 15.21
C PRO A 889 -15.30 -27.19 13.87
N LEU A 890 -13.97 -27.28 13.70
CA LEU A 890 -13.32 -27.52 12.41
C LEU A 890 -12.87 -28.96 12.21
N ARG A 891 -12.74 -29.72 13.32
CA ARG A 891 -12.33 -31.12 13.28
C ARG A 891 -13.23 -31.98 12.38
N ALA A 892 -14.54 -31.71 12.38
CA ALA A 892 -15.49 -32.43 11.53
C ALA A 892 -15.36 -32.10 10.03
N ALA A 893 -14.93 -30.89 9.69
CA ALA A 893 -14.81 -30.42 8.32
C ALA A 893 -13.55 -30.92 7.60
N ARG A 894 -12.57 -31.49 8.33
CA ARG A 894 -11.28 -31.97 7.81
C ARG A 894 -10.54 -30.93 6.94
N VAL A 895 -10.62 -29.67 7.32
CA VAL A 895 -9.92 -28.57 6.64
C VAL A 895 -8.53 -28.36 7.24
N ALA A 896 -7.58 -27.91 6.43
CA ALA A 896 -6.28 -27.44 6.91
C ALA A 896 -6.52 -26.22 7.81
N MET A 897 -5.93 -26.27 9.00
CA MET A 897 -6.11 -25.23 10.00
C MET A 897 -4.78 -24.85 10.61
N TRP A 898 -4.61 -23.56 10.77
CA TRP A 898 -3.44 -22.96 11.39
C TRP A 898 -3.85 -21.74 12.21
N SER A 899 -2.94 -21.19 13.01
CA SER A 899 -3.20 -20.00 13.82
C SER A 899 -1.96 -19.13 13.73
N SER A 900 -2.07 -18.06 12.94
CA SER A 900 -0.97 -17.13 12.67
C SER A 900 -0.74 -16.18 13.85
N GLU A 901 -1.73 -15.91 14.69
CA GLU A 901 -1.57 -15.00 15.84
C GLU A 901 -2.18 -15.60 17.11
N GLY A 902 -1.84 -16.86 17.39
CA GLY A 902 -2.30 -17.57 18.57
C GLY A 902 -1.64 -17.14 19.88
N GLY A 903 -2.18 -17.64 20.98
CA GLY A 903 -1.50 -17.63 22.27
C GLY A 903 -1.73 -16.37 23.09
N LEU A 904 -0.68 -15.89 23.76
CA LEU A 904 -0.81 -14.80 24.73
C LEU A 904 -1.18 -13.44 24.15
N CYS A 905 -0.87 -13.18 22.87
CA CYS A 905 -1.28 -11.94 22.20
C CYS A 905 -2.81 -11.80 22.13
N GLU A 906 -3.55 -12.92 22.12
CA GLU A 906 -5.01 -12.93 22.16
C GLU A 906 -5.61 -12.84 23.57
N ILE A 907 -4.84 -13.26 24.58
CA ILE A 907 -5.30 -13.38 25.97
C ILE A 907 -4.91 -12.14 26.79
N GLY A 908 -3.80 -11.49 26.42
CA GLY A 908 -3.25 -10.34 27.13
C GLY A 908 -4.19 -9.15 27.24
N PRO A 909 -4.90 -8.74 26.15
CA PRO A 909 -5.94 -7.71 26.22
C PRO A 909 -7.10 -8.09 27.15
N ALA A 910 -7.48 -9.37 27.20
CA ALA A 910 -8.50 -9.87 28.13
C ALA A 910 -8.05 -9.83 29.62
N LEU A 911 -6.75 -9.65 29.86
CA LEU A 911 -6.13 -9.49 31.18
C LEU A 911 -5.65 -8.04 31.43
N GLY A 912 -5.90 -7.11 30.51
CA GLY A 912 -5.55 -5.69 30.65
C GLY A 912 -4.05 -5.37 30.56
N GLN A 913 -3.25 -6.22 29.93
CA GLN A 913 -1.80 -6.02 29.77
C GLN A 913 -1.37 -6.12 28.30
N SER A 914 -0.35 -5.36 27.89
CA SER A 914 0.18 -5.40 26.52
C SER A 914 1.03 -6.65 26.28
N THR A 915 1.14 -7.09 25.03
CA THR A 915 2.04 -8.17 24.59
C THR A 915 3.48 -7.94 25.06
N ASP A 916 3.97 -6.71 24.98
CA ASP A 916 5.32 -6.32 25.44
C ASP A 916 5.52 -6.50 26.95
N THR A 917 4.48 -6.19 27.75
CA THR A 917 4.50 -6.42 29.20
C THR A 917 4.65 -7.91 29.50
N PHE A 918 3.94 -8.77 28.75
CA PHE A 918 4.03 -10.22 28.91
C PHE A 918 5.34 -10.82 28.43
N ALA A 919 5.88 -10.36 27.30
CA ALA A 919 7.17 -10.80 26.82
C ALA A 919 8.27 -10.54 27.86
N GLY A 920 8.16 -9.45 28.63
CA GLY A 920 9.05 -9.16 29.77
C GLY A 920 8.87 -10.10 30.97
N LEU A 921 7.68 -10.68 31.16
CA LEU A 921 7.35 -11.57 32.29
C LEU A 921 7.69 -13.05 32.00
N SER A 922 7.75 -13.47 30.73
CA SER A 922 7.93 -14.87 30.33
C SER A 922 9.18 -15.08 29.47
N LYS A 923 10.36 -14.98 30.09
CA LYS A 923 11.64 -15.19 29.39
C LYS A 923 11.77 -16.60 28.76
N ASP A 924 11.18 -17.61 29.40
CA ASP A 924 11.22 -19.02 28.97
C ASP A 924 10.07 -19.41 28.02
N MET A 925 9.19 -18.46 27.66
CA MET A 925 8.11 -18.62 26.68
C MET A 925 7.29 -19.93 26.78
N ILE A 926 6.83 -20.27 28.00
CA ILE A 926 6.04 -21.50 28.28
C ILE A 926 4.79 -21.59 27.40
N HIS A 927 4.20 -20.45 27.05
CA HIS A 927 3.03 -20.33 26.19
C HIS A 927 3.34 -20.76 24.75
N LEU A 928 4.40 -20.21 24.15
CA LEU A 928 4.93 -20.63 22.84
C LEU A 928 5.19 -22.13 22.78
N HIS A 929 5.90 -22.67 23.80
CA HIS A 929 6.18 -24.10 23.88
C HIS A 929 4.88 -24.91 23.83
N ASN A 930 3.94 -24.60 24.72
CA ASN A 930 2.68 -25.33 24.84
C ASN A 930 1.83 -25.20 23.57
N GLN A 931 1.87 -24.07 22.89
CA GLN A 931 1.13 -23.84 21.64
C GLN A 931 1.65 -24.70 20.50
N ILE A 932 2.98 -24.76 20.31
CA ILE A 932 3.62 -25.57 19.27
C ILE A 932 3.21 -27.04 19.41
N TRP A 933 3.39 -27.61 20.60
CA TRP A 933 3.11 -29.02 20.85
C TRP A 933 1.61 -29.34 20.82
N ALA A 934 0.76 -28.50 21.41
CA ALA A 934 -0.68 -28.72 21.42
C ALA A 934 -1.27 -28.67 20.00
N SER A 935 -0.89 -27.67 19.19
CA SER A 935 -1.41 -27.49 17.83
C SER A 935 -1.11 -28.72 16.97
N PHE A 936 0.13 -29.22 17.02
CA PHE A 936 0.49 -30.43 16.30
C PHE A 936 -0.34 -31.63 16.76
N MET A 937 -0.40 -31.90 18.06
CA MET A 937 -1.11 -33.09 18.60
C MET A 937 -2.63 -33.04 18.38
N LEU A 938 -3.17 -31.86 18.08
CA LEU A 938 -4.58 -31.67 17.78
C LEU A 938 -4.89 -31.76 16.28
N GLY A 939 -3.89 -31.79 15.40
CA GLY A 939 -4.05 -31.98 13.96
C GLY A 939 -4.07 -30.70 13.13
N TYR A 940 -3.40 -29.64 13.59
CA TYR A 940 -3.16 -28.45 12.79
C TYR A 940 -2.17 -28.76 11.64
N CYS A 941 -2.23 -27.99 10.54
CA CYS A 941 -1.24 -28.07 9.46
C CYS A 941 0.06 -27.28 9.76
N GLY A 942 0.11 -26.63 10.92
CA GLY A 942 1.24 -25.86 11.40
C GLY A 942 1.23 -25.73 12.91
N ALA A 943 2.39 -25.45 13.49
CA ALA A 943 2.47 -25.02 14.87
C ALA A 943 1.76 -23.68 14.98
N GLY A 944 0.91 -23.51 15.99
CA GLY A 944 0.36 -22.20 16.29
C GLY A 944 1.50 -21.22 16.54
N SER A 945 1.41 -20.05 15.90
CA SER A 945 2.38 -18.97 15.99
C SER A 945 1.93 -17.95 17.04
N GLU A 946 2.86 -17.20 17.63
CA GLU A 946 2.57 -16.11 18.56
C GLU A 946 3.14 -14.79 18.04
N TRP A 947 2.51 -13.66 18.39
CA TRP A 947 2.95 -12.29 18.03
C TRP A 947 4.18 -11.85 18.83
N LEU A 948 5.30 -12.56 18.67
CA LEU A 948 6.52 -12.42 19.47
C LEU A 948 7.82 -12.51 18.65
N SER A 949 7.76 -12.35 17.33
CA SER A 949 8.90 -12.47 16.40
C SER A 949 10.21 -11.83 16.91
N THR A 950 10.15 -10.57 17.31
CA THR A 950 11.31 -9.81 17.82
C THR A 950 11.78 -10.30 19.19
N TYR A 951 10.86 -10.73 20.05
CA TYR A 951 11.14 -11.22 21.39
C TYR A 951 11.78 -12.62 21.39
N VAL A 952 11.35 -13.50 20.49
CA VAL A 952 11.93 -14.84 20.35
C VAL A 952 13.41 -14.73 20.01
N THR A 953 13.76 -13.81 19.12
CA THR A 953 15.15 -13.51 18.78
C THR A 953 15.88 -12.86 19.97
N LYS A 954 15.27 -11.82 20.58
CA LYS A 954 15.85 -11.06 21.70
C LYS A 954 16.17 -11.92 22.93
N PHE A 955 15.34 -12.92 23.21
CA PHE A 955 15.48 -13.81 24.37
C PHE A 955 16.07 -15.18 24.01
N GLU A 956 16.56 -15.36 22.78
CA GLU A 956 17.20 -16.59 22.30
C GLU A 956 16.29 -17.84 22.41
N GLN A 957 14.98 -17.68 22.21
CA GLN A 957 13.97 -18.73 22.41
C GLN A 957 13.68 -19.55 21.14
N HIS A 958 14.55 -19.51 20.13
CA HIS A 958 14.37 -20.32 18.91
C HIS A 958 14.46 -21.84 19.15
N TYR A 959 15.00 -22.27 20.30
CA TYR A 959 15.13 -23.69 20.62
C TYR A 959 13.77 -24.42 20.70
N HIS A 960 12.66 -23.73 20.99
CA HIS A 960 11.32 -24.32 20.96
C HIS A 960 11.00 -24.90 19.58
N HIS A 961 11.23 -24.11 18.53
CA HIS A 961 11.03 -24.53 17.14
C HIS A 961 12.05 -25.60 16.73
N LYS A 962 13.32 -25.41 17.07
CA LYS A 962 14.38 -26.38 16.76
C LYS A 962 14.08 -27.76 17.34
N SER A 963 13.66 -27.81 18.59
CA SER A 963 13.36 -29.06 19.28
C SER A 963 12.17 -29.78 18.68
N PHE A 964 11.13 -29.02 18.33
CA PHE A 964 9.96 -29.58 17.66
C PHE A 964 10.26 -30.01 16.21
N ALA A 965 11.03 -29.22 15.45
CA ALA A 965 11.47 -29.58 14.11
C ALA A 965 12.23 -30.90 14.10
N ALA A 966 13.11 -31.13 15.10
CA ALA A 966 13.81 -32.40 15.26
C ALA A 966 12.85 -33.56 15.55
N TYR A 967 11.79 -33.33 16.32
CA TYR A 967 10.78 -34.35 16.64
C TYR A 967 9.97 -34.79 15.41
N ILE A 968 9.65 -33.90 14.47
CA ILE A 968 8.87 -34.25 13.25
C ILE A 968 9.74 -34.50 12.01
N ALA A 969 11.06 -34.38 12.12
CA ALA A 969 11.97 -34.47 10.99
C ALA A 969 11.80 -35.77 10.18
N GLY A 970 11.62 -35.63 8.87
CA GLY A 970 11.51 -36.74 7.92
C GLY A 970 10.15 -37.47 7.90
N GLU A 971 9.18 -37.06 8.71
CA GLU A 971 7.87 -37.70 8.76
C GLU A 971 6.94 -37.18 7.63
N PRO A 972 6.35 -38.04 6.79
CA PRO A 972 5.43 -37.64 5.73
C PRO A 972 4.03 -37.38 6.29
N LEU A 973 3.88 -36.33 7.11
CA LEU A 973 2.69 -36.10 7.94
C LEU A 973 1.35 -36.23 7.20
N HIS A 974 1.27 -35.70 5.96
CA HIS A 974 0.05 -35.74 5.14
C HIS A 974 -0.28 -37.13 4.56
N GLU A 975 0.58 -38.14 4.75
CA GLU A 975 0.40 -39.52 4.27
C GLU A 975 0.08 -40.51 5.39
N LEU A 976 0.25 -40.09 6.65
CA LEU A 976 0.19 -40.98 7.81
C LEU A 976 -1.25 -41.25 8.30
N GLY A 977 -2.26 -40.56 7.74
CA GLY A 977 -3.66 -40.74 8.14
C GLY A 977 -3.90 -40.43 9.62
N LEU A 978 -3.25 -39.38 10.13
CA LEU A 978 -3.19 -39.07 11.56
C LEU A 978 -4.55 -38.62 12.10
N GLU A 979 -5.06 -39.26 13.14
CA GLU A 979 -6.30 -38.83 13.81
C GLU A 979 -6.03 -38.42 15.27
N PRO A 980 -6.57 -37.27 15.72
CA PRO A 980 -6.47 -36.87 17.12
C PRO A 980 -7.16 -37.87 18.04
N ILE A 981 -6.45 -38.35 19.05
CA ILE A 981 -6.99 -39.17 20.13
C ILE A 981 -6.65 -38.54 21.48
N LYS A 982 -7.36 -38.96 22.53
CA LYS A 982 -7.13 -38.50 23.91
C LYS A 982 -6.65 -39.68 24.76
N PRO A 983 -5.32 -39.86 24.92
CA PRO A 983 -4.77 -40.93 25.73
C PRO A 983 -5.11 -40.77 27.21
N ALA A 984 -5.18 -41.88 27.93
CA ALA A 984 -5.31 -41.87 29.38
C ALA A 984 -3.93 -41.86 30.04
N VAL A 985 -3.81 -41.17 31.18
CA VAL A 985 -2.62 -41.18 32.04
C VAL A 985 -3.06 -41.52 33.46
N THR A 986 -2.25 -42.29 34.19
CA THR A 986 -2.63 -42.78 35.54
C THR A 986 -2.56 -41.72 36.64
N ASP A 987 -1.87 -40.60 36.41
CA ASP A 987 -1.76 -39.48 37.35
C ASP A 987 -2.51 -38.26 36.80
N GLU A 988 -3.46 -37.74 37.59
CA GLU A 988 -4.34 -36.64 37.19
C GLU A 988 -3.61 -35.30 36.99
N ARG A 989 -2.41 -35.14 37.55
CA ARG A 989 -1.57 -33.95 37.35
C ARG A 989 -1.03 -33.89 35.93
N LEU A 990 -1.05 -35.00 35.18
CA LEU A 990 -0.63 -35.06 33.80
C LEU A 990 -1.85 -34.98 32.86
N ARG A 991 -1.62 -34.51 31.64
CA ARG A 991 -2.52 -34.68 30.49
C ARG A 991 -1.75 -35.20 29.30
N ALA A 992 -2.43 -35.90 28.39
CA ALA A 992 -1.85 -36.36 27.14
C ALA A 992 -2.71 -35.94 25.96
N LEU A 993 -2.06 -35.50 24.88
CA LEU A 993 -2.63 -35.26 23.56
C LEU A 993 -1.87 -36.12 22.56
N ALA A 994 -2.55 -36.67 21.56
CA ALA A 994 -1.89 -37.54 20.59
C ALA A 994 -2.53 -37.51 19.20
N LEU A 995 -1.68 -37.71 18.19
CA LEU A 995 -2.07 -38.04 16.82
C LEU A 995 -1.74 -39.51 16.56
N ARG A 996 -2.73 -40.27 16.10
CA ARG A 996 -2.60 -41.70 15.79
C ARG A 996 -2.86 -41.95 14.32
N GLY A 997 -1.86 -42.47 13.62
CA GLY A 997 -2.02 -43.11 12.31
C GLY A 997 -1.82 -44.62 12.42
N ASP A 998 -1.91 -45.31 11.27
CA ASP A 998 -1.82 -46.78 11.22
C ASP A 998 -0.41 -47.31 11.52
N LYS A 999 0.61 -46.50 11.23
CA LYS A 999 2.04 -46.87 11.27
C LYS A 999 2.85 -46.04 12.26
N LYS A 1000 2.33 -44.86 12.64
CA LYS A 1000 2.99 -43.87 13.49
C LYS A 1000 2.01 -43.31 14.50
N VAL A 1001 2.49 -43.08 15.72
CA VAL A 1001 1.75 -42.37 16.76
C VAL A 1001 2.65 -41.32 17.38
N PHE A 1002 2.13 -40.11 17.51
CA PHE A 1002 2.80 -39.01 18.19
C PHE A 1002 2.01 -38.67 19.45
N VAL A 1003 2.70 -38.50 20.58
CA VAL A 1003 2.08 -38.18 21.86
C VAL A 1003 2.88 -37.09 22.55
N TRP A 1004 2.18 -36.14 23.14
CA TRP A 1004 2.74 -35.17 24.07
C TRP A 1004 2.05 -35.32 25.42
N VAL A 1005 2.84 -35.53 26.47
CA VAL A 1005 2.37 -35.63 27.85
C VAL A 1005 2.89 -34.44 28.62
N GLN A 1006 2.00 -33.66 29.19
CA GLN A 1006 2.33 -32.40 29.86
C GLN A 1006 1.83 -32.39 31.30
N ASN A 1007 2.63 -31.84 32.20
CA ASN A 1007 2.19 -31.50 33.55
C ASN A 1007 1.22 -30.30 33.49
N ARG A 1008 0.02 -30.49 34.04
CA ARG A 1008 -1.07 -29.49 34.07
C ARG A 1008 -0.74 -28.26 34.92
N GLN A 1009 0.35 -28.30 35.68
CA GLN A 1009 0.89 -27.14 36.39
C GLN A 1009 1.89 -26.33 35.56
N HIS A 1010 2.46 -26.89 34.49
CA HIS A 1010 3.41 -26.21 33.61
C HIS A 1010 2.71 -25.37 32.53
N THR A 1011 1.83 -24.45 32.97
CA THR A 1011 1.22 -23.42 32.13
C THR A 1011 1.82 -22.06 32.47
N TRP A 1012 1.78 -21.13 31.51
CA TRP A 1012 2.31 -19.78 31.72
C TRP A 1012 1.63 -19.09 32.91
N HIS A 1013 0.31 -19.24 33.07
CA HIS A 1013 -0.44 -18.58 34.14
C HIS A 1013 -0.05 -19.13 35.52
N LYS A 1014 -0.02 -20.46 35.67
CA LYS A 1014 0.32 -21.09 36.96
C LYS A 1014 1.76 -20.80 37.38
N GLN A 1015 2.69 -20.78 36.44
CA GLN A 1015 4.10 -20.58 36.75
C GLN A 1015 4.46 -19.10 36.95
N LEU A 1016 3.91 -18.19 36.13
CA LEU A 1016 4.32 -16.79 36.12
C LEU A 1016 3.40 -15.88 36.92
N VAL A 1017 2.09 -16.15 36.91
CA VAL A 1017 1.07 -15.32 37.59
C VAL A 1017 0.82 -15.86 39.00
N GLU A 1018 0.41 -17.12 39.11
CA GLU A 1018 0.06 -17.73 40.41
C GLU A 1018 1.29 -18.20 41.19
N LYS A 1019 2.43 -18.43 40.50
CA LYS A 1019 3.68 -18.94 41.06
C LYS A 1019 3.51 -20.28 41.80
N VAL A 1020 2.65 -21.14 41.27
CA VAL A 1020 2.42 -22.49 41.78
C VAL A 1020 3.69 -23.32 41.61
N GLY A 1021 4.12 -23.99 42.69
CA GLY A 1021 5.24 -24.93 42.65
C GLY A 1021 5.03 -26.02 41.59
N LEU A 1022 6.09 -26.39 40.88
CA LEU A 1022 6.05 -27.40 39.84
C LEU A 1022 6.70 -28.70 40.32
N ASP A 1023 5.86 -29.58 40.87
CA ASP A 1023 6.27 -30.89 41.37
C ASP A 1023 6.49 -31.89 40.25
N GLU A 1024 7.48 -32.77 40.43
CA GLU A 1024 7.76 -33.86 39.52
C GLU A 1024 6.80 -35.03 39.74
N VAL A 1025 6.24 -35.55 38.66
CA VAL A 1025 5.39 -36.74 38.66
C VAL A 1025 6.22 -37.97 38.33
N GLN A 1026 6.19 -39.00 39.18
CA GLN A 1026 6.94 -40.25 39.00
C GLN A 1026 6.00 -41.45 38.93
N GLY A 1027 6.43 -42.51 38.22
CA GLY A 1027 5.68 -43.77 38.15
C GLY A 1027 4.36 -43.73 37.37
N ALA A 1028 4.09 -42.65 36.63
CA ALA A 1028 2.90 -42.56 35.79
C ALA A 1028 2.99 -43.49 34.58
N THR A 1029 1.83 -43.93 34.08
CA THR A 1029 1.72 -44.76 32.88
C THR A 1029 0.80 -44.08 31.87
N LEU A 1030 1.22 -44.05 30.61
CA LEU A 1030 0.44 -43.61 29.46
C LEU A 1030 -0.27 -44.82 28.83
N ARG A 1031 -1.58 -44.72 28.63
CA ARG A 1031 -2.37 -45.73 27.93
C ARG A 1031 -2.86 -45.19 26.59
N LEU A 1032 -2.52 -45.91 25.53
CA LEU A 1032 -2.92 -45.66 24.16
C LEU A 1032 -3.87 -46.76 23.70
N ASP A 1033 -5.02 -46.38 23.16
CA ASP A 1033 -6.03 -47.30 22.64
C ASP A 1033 -6.23 -47.12 21.13
N GLY A 1034 -6.80 -48.14 20.49
CA GLY A 1034 -7.07 -48.16 19.05
C GLY A 1034 -5.81 -48.30 18.19
N LEU A 1035 -4.74 -48.91 18.71
CA LEU A 1035 -3.52 -49.21 17.97
C LEU A 1035 -3.68 -50.49 17.14
N ALA A 1036 -2.93 -50.64 16.05
CA ALA A 1036 -2.85 -51.92 15.35
C ALA A 1036 -2.06 -52.94 16.19
N ASN A 1037 -2.56 -54.18 16.26
CA ASN A 1037 -1.85 -55.27 16.93
C ASN A 1037 -0.48 -55.52 16.28
N GLY A 1038 0.50 -55.89 17.11
CA GLY A 1038 1.87 -56.16 16.68
C GLY A 1038 2.92 -55.45 17.53
N HIS A 1039 4.16 -55.40 17.04
CA HIS A 1039 5.28 -54.77 17.73
C HIS A 1039 5.50 -53.33 17.25
N TRP A 1040 5.75 -52.46 18.21
CA TRP A 1040 6.00 -51.05 17.99
C TRP A 1040 7.30 -50.64 18.69
N ALA A 1041 8.15 -49.92 17.96
CA ALA A 1041 9.27 -49.19 18.54
C ALA A 1041 8.75 -47.92 19.22
N VAL A 1042 9.29 -47.60 20.39
CA VAL A 1042 8.90 -46.44 21.19
C VAL A 1042 10.13 -45.59 21.46
N GLU A 1043 10.02 -44.29 21.22
CA GLU A 1043 11.03 -43.30 21.54
C GLU A 1043 10.43 -42.25 22.49
N TRP A 1044 11.11 -41.98 23.61
CA TRP A 1044 10.80 -40.84 24.47
C TRP A 1044 11.75 -39.69 24.14
N TRP A 1045 11.20 -38.48 24.11
CA TRP A 1045 11.86 -37.28 23.64
C TRP A 1045 11.84 -36.19 24.70
N ASP A 1046 12.99 -35.57 24.90
CA ASP A 1046 13.10 -34.29 25.60
C ASP A 1046 12.58 -33.18 24.67
N THR A 1047 11.44 -32.59 25.04
CA THR A 1047 10.72 -31.59 24.23
C THR A 1047 11.42 -30.24 24.18
N HIS A 1048 12.36 -29.97 25.11
CA HIS A 1048 13.14 -28.74 25.16
C HIS A 1048 14.52 -28.88 24.52
N ALA A 1049 15.08 -30.09 24.48
CA ALA A 1049 16.37 -30.36 23.83
C ALA A 1049 16.25 -30.95 22.42
N GLY A 1050 15.06 -31.46 22.03
CA GLY A 1050 14.82 -32.03 20.70
C GLY A 1050 15.58 -33.33 20.45
N ARG A 1051 15.75 -34.17 21.46
CA ARG A 1051 16.51 -35.43 21.35
C ARG A 1051 15.81 -36.59 22.05
N VAL A 1052 16.05 -37.78 21.53
CA VAL A 1052 15.60 -39.03 22.14
C VAL A 1052 16.36 -39.26 23.46
N THR A 1053 15.63 -39.49 24.54
CA THR A 1053 16.17 -39.81 25.86
C THR A 1053 16.14 -41.31 26.14
N GLN A 1054 15.16 -42.02 25.60
CA GLN A 1054 14.98 -43.45 25.81
C GLN A 1054 14.35 -44.12 24.58
N ARG A 1055 14.70 -45.39 24.36
CA ARG A 1055 14.05 -46.25 23.38
C ARG A 1055 13.57 -47.54 24.03
N ALA A 1056 12.44 -48.06 23.56
CA ALA A 1056 11.92 -49.36 23.97
C ALA A 1056 11.13 -50.01 22.83
N LYS A 1057 10.61 -51.21 23.11
CA LYS A 1057 9.66 -51.92 22.27
C LYS A 1057 8.43 -52.26 23.07
N VAL A 1058 7.25 -52.18 22.46
CA VAL A 1058 5.98 -52.58 23.07
C VAL A 1058 5.23 -53.52 22.14
N SER A 1059 4.59 -54.54 22.71
CA SER A 1059 3.68 -55.42 21.99
C SER A 1059 2.25 -54.96 22.24
N VAL A 1060 1.53 -54.65 21.18
CA VAL A 1060 0.12 -54.25 21.21
C VAL A 1060 -0.74 -55.49 21.01
N ALA A 1061 -1.60 -55.77 21.98
CA ALA A 1061 -2.65 -56.78 21.90
C ALA A 1061 -4.00 -56.14 22.23
N ASN A 1062 -5.07 -56.57 21.54
CA ASN A 1062 -6.42 -55.98 21.65
C ASN A 1062 -6.46 -54.46 21.39
N GLY A 1063 -5.53 -53.98 20.56
CA GLY A 1063 -5.40 -52.58 20.17
C GLY A 1063 -5.08 -51.60 21.29
N SER A 1064 -4.49 -52.03 22.40
CA SER A 1064 -4.08 -51.15 23.49
C SER A 1064 -2.62 -51.36 23.89
N ALA A 1065 -1.96 -50.29 24.33
CA ALA A 1065 -0.63 -50.33 24.93
C ALA A 1065 -0.56 -49.46 26.19
N ALA A 1066 0.15 -49.97 27.20
CA ALA A 1066 0.53 -49.22 28.40
C ALA A 1066 2.03 -48.96 28.36
N LEU A 1067 2.42 -47.70 28.47
CA LEU A 1067 3.81 -47.25 28.40
C LEU A 1067 4.19 -46.58 29.71
N PRO A 1068 5.23 -47.07 30.42
CA PRO A 1068 5.73 -46.35 31.60
C PRO A 1068 6.29 -44.99 31.15
N LEU A 1069 5.94 -43.94 31.88
CA LEU A 1069 6.47 -42.61 31.65
C LEU A 1069 7.70 -42.39 32.53
N PRO A 1070 8.72 -41.65 32.03
CA PRO A 1070 9.80 -41.17 32.87
C PRO A 1070 9.26 -40.19 33.93
N ALA A 1071 10.12 -39.74 34.84
CA ALA A 1071 9.76 -38.65 35.72
C ALA A 1071 9.46 -37.38 34.91
N ILE A 1072 8.29 -36.79 35.09
CA ILE A 1072 7.81 -35.63 34.32
C ILE A 1072 7.65 -34.45 35.27
N ARG A 1073 8.55 -33.47 35.13
CA ARG A 1073 8.40 -32.17 35.78
C ARG A 1073 7.63 -31.18 34.91
N LYS A 1074 8.02 -31.04 33.64
CA LYS A 1074 7.39 -30.13 32.66
C LYS A 1074 6.49 -30.91 31.71
N ASP A 1075 7.10 -31.68 30.83
CA ASP A 1075 6.46 -32.44 29.78
C ASP A 1075 7.45 -33.43 29.14
N VAL A 1076 6.93 -34.33 28.31
CA VAL A 1076 7.69 -35.30 27.52
C VAL A 1076 6.91 -35.61 26.24
N ALA A 1077 7.60 -35.90 25.14
CA ALA A 1077 6.98 -36.41 23.93
C ALA A 1077 7.33 -37.89 23.73
N VAL A 1078 6.41 -38.63 23.13
CA VAL A 1078 6.59 -40.05 22.78
C VAL A 1078 6.29 -40.20 21.30
N LYS A 1079 7.15 -40.92 20.58
CA LYS A 1079 6.92 -41.32 19.19
C LYS A 1079 6.88 -42.84 19.13
N LEU A 1080 5.85 -43.40 18.50
CA LEU A 1080 5.77 -44.83 18.22
C LEU A 1080 5.81 -45.05 16.70
N GLY A 1081 6.56 -46.06 16.27
CA GLY A 1081 6.59 -46.55 14.90
C GLY A 1081 6.40 -48.07 14.86
N ARG A 1082 5.63 -48.58 13.91
CA ARG A 1082 5.47 -50.02 13.72
C ARG A 1082 6.80 -50.63 13.29
N GLU A 1083 7.19 -51.78 13.86
CA GLU A 1083 8.47 -52.40 13.48
C GLU A 1083 8.50 -52.78 12.00
N GLY A 1084 9.60 -52.43 11.31
CA GLY A 1084 9.81 -52.70 9.89
C GLY A 1084 9.53 -51.54 8.95
N GLU A 1085 9.12 -50.38 9.48
CA GLU A 1085 8.85 -49.14 8.72
C GLU A 1085 9.61 -47.90 9.20
#